data_AF-A0A2G6J9H4-F1
#
_entry.id   AF-A0A2G6J9H4-F1
#
_cell.length_a   1.000
_cell.length_b   1.000
_cell.length_c   1.000
_cell.angle_alpha   90.00
_cell.angle_beta   90.00
_cell.angle_gamma   90.00
#
_symmetry.space_group_name_H-M   'P 1'
#
loop_
_entity.id
_entity.type
_entity.pdbx_description
1 polymer ?
#
loop_
_entity_poly.entity_id
_entity_poly.type
_entity_poly.pdbx_seq_one_letter_code
_entity_poly.pdbx_strand_id
1 'polypeptide(L)'
;MTEWWYLHAHIETVDRRRFAVFASFFRMVKGEDEATRAPQYAHSMTWALTDLDGGKYYPDSLVDRDAPRLGLDKLQRGEGTRDPRLRRALEEVLERGNVPFPDHMFEQEPFVHDRKLELDFDGNRLWKRDDGAYVLELFHQYFKHGVELVFTPGKPAIRHGEDGVVRGHDGADMFYYFIPRCEVTGRVTFDGIPRPVERASGWYDHEFGGQRLGQRALVIDPDGTRHAYDELELEPLNEWVSTRTFNRYPSRWRLEVPGADLSLAVDGVFDDQEFVTLISKPAFWEGRCAASGTRAGVEVTGRAYIERSGFLTANSLDDFFREVGKAVRGSVANLLPFEPTYEQVRDLVASEERDHYMDGVDLAQFVKTGVVPVREITDRGGKGWRSYAALACCDVVGGDSRDFVHWLAMPELMHVGSLIVDDVQDGSTVRRGGPTCHTVHGDAIAINAGTSCYFMGQHMLQGTQVSDADKLRLYNLYFEALRAGHAGQAADIRGLDEYMPKAVESGQSDEIEGRLLAVHRLKTAAPAGSLARMGAIVGAGTEAQVEGLGRYFESVGLAFQIVDDVLNLRGFERGLKQCGEDIAHGKVTLPTVKAMSRLPHDDRVWIWETIRSKPQDQAVIDAVIAKLEGCGAIDACAQQAEELIESAWARLQPLVEDSIVKIMLRSFGWYVLQRHY
;
A
#
# COMPACT_ATOMS: atom_id res chain seq x y z
N MET A 1 -6.83 15.32 -28.60
CA MET A 1 -6.00 16.48 -28.19
C MET A 1 -6.30 16.76 -26.73
N THR A 2 -5.27 17.05 -25.95
CA THR A 2 -5.38 17.38 -24.53
C THR A 2 -4.92 18.81 -24.34
N GLU A 3 -5.62 19.56 -23.50
CA GLU A 3 -5.30 20.91 -23.05
C GLU A 3 -5.23 20.90 -21.53
N TRP A 4 -4.23 21.56 -20.96
CA TRP A 4 -4.08 21.66 -19.51
C TRP A 4 -3.50 22.98 -19.05
N TRP A 5 -4.03 23.45 -17.92
CA TRP A 5 -3.59 24.65 -17.23
C TRP A 5 -2.94 24.26 -15.92
N TYR A 6 -1.73 24.77 -15.68
CA TYR A 6 -0.92 24.34 -14.56
C TYR A 6 -0.41 25.57 -13.80
N LEU A 7 -0.54 25.54 -12.47
CA LEU A 7 -0.16 26.63 -11.58
C LEU A 7 0.61 26.09 -10.39
N HIS A 8 1.63 26.83 -9.97
CA HIS A 8 2.28 26.60 -8.68
C HIS A 8 2.49 27.88 -7.92
N ALA A 9 2.35 27.80 -6.59
CA ALA A 9 2.83 28.83 -5.70
C ALA A 9 3.57 28.26 -4.50
N HIS A 10 4.53 29.04 -4.02
CA HIS A 10 5.20 28.87 -2.75
C HIS A 10 4.82 30.04 -1.86
N ILE A 11 4.29 29.73 -0.67
CA ILE A 11 3.53 30.67 0.13
C ILE A 11 4.09 30.67 1.56
N GLU A 12 4.26 31.86 2.10
CA GLU A 12 4.48 32.13 3.51
C GLU A 12 3.35 33.04 3.99
N THR A 13 2.60 32.59 5.00
CA THR A 13 1.48 33.33 5.59
C THR A 13 1.96 34.28 6.70
N VAL A 14 1.12 35.23 7.10
CA VAL A 14 1.45 36.26 8.13
C VAL A 14 1.82 35.69 9.51
N ASP A 15 1.42 34.46 9.80
CA ASP A 15 1.79 33.70 11.00
C ASP A 15 3.02 32.80 10.77
N ARG A 16 3.75 33.02 9.67
CA ARG A 16 4.98 32.34 9.26
C ARG A 16 4.84 30.85 8.95
N ARG A 17 3.61 30.37 8.67
CA ARG A 17 3.45 29.01 8.14
C ARG A 17 3.81 28.97 6.65
N ARG A 18 4.41 27.86 6.23
CA ARG A 18 4.92 27.66 4.87
C ARG A 18 4.10 26.62 4.14
N PHE A 19 3.58 27.02 2.98
CA PHE A 19 2.80 26.14 2.10
C PHE A 19 3.36 26.13 0.68
N ALA A 20 3.07 25.07 -0.05
CA ALA A 20 3.11 25.06 -1.50
C ALA A 20 1.78 24.58 -2.04
N VAL A 21 1.39 25.06 -3.22
CA VAL A 21 0.22 24.57 -3.94
C VAL A 21 0.62 24.27 -5.37
N PHE A 22 0.08 23.20 -5.93
CA PHE A 22 -0.03 23.02 -7.35
C PHE A 22 -1.49 22.82 -7.75
N ALA A 23 -1.85 23.15 -8.98
CA ALA A 23 -3.14 22.82 -9.55
C ALA A 23 -3.05 22.61 -11.06
N SER A 24 -3.74 21.57 -11.53
CA SER A 24 -3.84 21.17 -12.93
C SER A 24 -5.30 21.03 -13.31
N PHE A 25 -5.73 21.77 -14.31
CA PHE A 25 -7.04 21.61 -14.94
C PHE A 25 -6.83 20.94 -16.29
N PHE A 26 -7.54 19.85 -16.58
CA PHE A 26 -7.41 19.10 -17.83
C PHE A 26 -8.70 19.10 -18.62
N ARG A 27 -8.57 19.29 -19.93
CA ARG A 27 -9.63 19.11 -20.92
C ARG A 27 -9.12 18.24 -22.05
N MET A 28 -9.85 17.17 -22.38
CA MET A 28 -9.48 16.23 -23.43
C MET A 28 -10.65 15.98 -24.37
N VAL A 29 -10.42 16.00 -25.68
CA VAL A 29 -11.46 15.62 -26.66
C VAL A 29 -11.74 14.11 -26.54
N LYS A 30 -12.99 13.74 -26.21
CA LYS A 30 -13.44 12.34 -26.11
C LYS A 30 -14.28 11.87 -27.31
N GLY A 31 -14.77 12.79 -28.12
CA GLY A 31 -15.58 12.50 -29.30
C GLY A 31 -16.07 13.76 -30.00
N GLU A 32 -16.96 13.59 -30.96
CA GLU A 32 -17.69 14.67 -31.61
C GLU A 32 -19.19 14.40 -31.47
N ASP A 33 -19.97 15.45 -31.25
CA ASP A 33 -21.42 15.39 -31.34
C ASP A 33 -21.84 15.09 -32.79
N GLU A 34 -22.63 14.04 -33.00
CA GLU A 34 -22.98 13.55 -34.33
C GLU A 34 -23.77 14.58 -35.16
N ALA A 35 -24.56 15.44 -34.51
CA ALA A 35 -25.43 16.41 -35.18
C ALA A 35 -24.72 17.73 -35.50
N THR A 36 -23.94 18.24 -34.55
CA THR A 36 -23.31 19.56 -34.62
C THR A 36 -21.85 19.53 -35.03
N ARG A 37 -21.22 18.34 -35.01
CA ARG A 37 -19.76 18.15 -35.13
C ARG A 37 -18.96 18.89 -34.06
N ALA A 38 -19.61 19.36 -32.99
CA ALA A 38 -18.92 20.01 -31.90
C ALA A 38 -18.10 18.97 -31.12
N PRO A 39 -16.85 19.27 -30.74
CA PRO A 39 -16.06 18.36 -29.91
C PRO A 39 -16.74 18.16 -28.54
N GLN A 40 -16.83 16.91 -28.13
CA GLN A 40 -17.20 16.52 -26.78
C GLN A 40 -15.94 16.37 -25.93
N TYR A 41 -15.98 16.89 -24.72
CA TYR A 41 -14.83 16.92 -23.83
C TYR A 41 -15.00 15.97 -22.64
N ALA A 42 -13.88 15.42 -22.20
CA ALA A 42 -13.69 14.90 -20.86
C ALA A 42 -12.86 15.89 -20.04
N HIS A 43 -13.16 16.03 -18.76
CA HIS A 43 -12.47 16.90 -17.83
C HIS A 43 -11.95 16.11 -16.64
N SER A 44 -10.83 16.60 -16.10
CA SER A 44 -10.32 16.17 -14.81
C SER A 44 -9.51 17.30 -14.18
N MET A 45 -9.30 17.22 -12.88
CA MET A 45 -8.52 18.18 -12.12
C MET A 45 -7.70 17.45 -11.07
N THR A 46 -6.46 17.88 -10.90
CA THR A 46 -5.59 17.43 -9.81
C THR A 46 -4.97 18.63 -9.15
N TRP A 47 -4.96 18.69 -7.83
CA TRP A 47 -4.26 19.74 -7.11
C TRP A 47 -3.83 19.24 -5.73
N ALA A 48 -2.86 19.89 -5.11
CA ALA A 48 -2.53 19.60 -3.72
C ALA A 48 -2.09 20.84 -2.97
N LEU A 49 -2.39 20.84 -1.68
CA LEU A 49 -1.77 21.73 -0.71
C LEU A 49 -0.68 20.96 0.04
N THR A 50 0.54 21.49 0.06
CA THR A 50 1.68 20.95 0.82
C THR A 50 1.90 21.81 2.06
N ASP A 51 1.77 21.24 3.26
CA ASP A 51 2.18 21.88 4.53
C ASP A 51 3.65 21.53 4.79
N LEU A 52 4.54 22.52 4.59
CA LEU A 52 5.99 22.31 4.75
C LEU A 52 6.41 22.24 6.22
N ASP A 53 5.63 22.82 7.13
CA ASP A 53 5.95 22.83 8.55
C ASP A 53 5.41 21.58 9.25
N GLY A 54 4.26 21.09 8.79
CA GLY A 54 3.68 19.82 9.23
C GLY A 54 4.24 18.58 8.52
N GLY A 55 4.93 18.75 7.39
CA GLY A 55 5.47 17.64 6.59
C GLY A 55 4.37 16.79 5.95
N LYS A 56 3.24 17.40 5.55
CA LYS A 56 2.07 16.69 5.01
C LYS A 56 1.67 17.18 3.63
N TYR A 57 1.27 16.24 2.78
CA TYR A 57 0.79 16.45 1.42
C TYR A 57 -0.70 16.11 1.34
N TYR A 58 -1.52 17.08 0.94
CA TYR A 58 -2.98 16.97 0.85
C TYR A 58 -3.41 17.02 -0.63
N PRO A 59 -3.37 15.88 -1.35
CA PRO A 59 -3.79 15.81 -2.74
C PRO A 59 -5.30 15.74 -2.87
N ASP A 60 -5.78 16.20 -4.02
CA ASP A 60 -7.18 16.17 -4.39
C ASP A 60 -7.33 15.92 -5.90
N SER A 61 -8.23 15.01 -6.27
CA SER A 61 -8.40 14.55 -7.65
C SER A 61 -9.87 14.43 -8.01
N LEU A 62 -10.27 15.19 -9.03
CA LEU A 62 -11.63 15.23 -9.53
C LEU A 62 -11.70 14.75 -10.98
N VAL A 63 -12.72 13.97 -11.31
CA VAL A 63 -12.97 13.42 -12.64
C VAL A 63 -14.42 13.62 -13.07
N ASP A 64 -14.67 13.56 -14.38
CA ASP A 64 -16.03 13.58 -14.90
C ASP A 64 -16.92 12.46 -14.33
N ARG A 65 -18.23 12.72 -14.28
CA ARG A 65 -19.27 11.73 -13.95
C ARG A 65 -19.31 10.53 -14.92
N ASP A 66 -18.78 10.72 -16.12
CA ASP A 66 -18.62 9.65 -17.11
C ASP A 66 -17.43 8.73 -16.82
N ALA A 67 -16.56 9.07 -15.85
CA ALA A 67 -15.33 8.32 -15.55
C ALA A 67 -15.56 6.84 -15.25
N PRO A 68 -16.61 6.40 -14.51
CA PRO A 68 -16.88 4.97 -14.31
C PRO A 68 -17.09 4.22 -15.62
N ARG A 69 -17.91 4.78 -16.51
CA ARG A 69 -18.19 4.21 -17.84
C ARG A 69 -16.92 4.14 -18.68
N LEU A 70 -16.15 5.24 -18.74
CA LEU A 70 -14.87 5.27 -19.46
C LEU A 70 -13.85 4.27 -18.90
N GLY A 71 -13.85 4.07 -17.58
CA GLY A 71 -13.04 3.07 -16.90
C GLY A 71 -13.41 1.65 -17.33
N LEU A 72 -14.70 1.32 -17.38
CA LEU A 72 -15.19 0.03 -17.87
C LEU A 72 -14.82 -0.20 -19.35
N ASP A 73 -14.99 0.81 -20.20
CA ASP A 73 -14.60 0.74 -21.63
C ASP A 73 -13.09 0.49 -21.79
N LYS A 74 -12.25 1.08 -20.92
CA LYS A 74 -10.80 0.82 -20.89
C LYS A 74 -10.50 -0.63 -20.48
N LEU A 75 -11.14 -1.13 -19.42
CA LEU A 75 -10.94 -2.51 -18.97
C LEU A 75 -11.38 -3.51 -20.04
N GLN A 76 -12.52 -3.30 -20.69
CA GLN A 76 -13.00 -4.14 -21.80
C GLN A 76 -12.01 -4.20 -22.97
N ARG A 77 -11.31 -3.10 -23.27
CA ARG A 77 -10.23 -3.05 -24.27
C ARG A 77 -8.91 -3.67 -23.82
N GLY A 78 -8.83 -4.16 -22.58
CA GLY A 78 -7.63 -4.77 -22.00
C GLY A 78 -6.60 -3.75 -21.50
N GLU A 79 -7.00 -2.49 -21.36
CA GLU A 79 -6.16 -1.44 -20.76
C GLU A 79 -6.24 -1.49 -19.23
N GLY A 80 -5.19 -1.05 -18.53
CA GLY A 80 -5.15 -1.02 -17.06
C GLY A 80 -4.41 -2.19 -16.42
N THR A 81 -4.89 -2.65 -15.25
CA THR A 81 -4.28 -3.77 -14.52
C THR A 81 -4.42 -5.08 -15.29
N ARG A 82 -3.36 -5.89 -15.28
CA ARG A 82 -3.34 -7.21 -15.91
C ARG A 82 -3.73 -8.34 -14.95
N ASP A 83 -3.80 -8.06 -13.65
CA ASP A 83 -4.24 -9.06 -12.67
C ASP A 83 -5.77 -9.20 -12.72
N PRO A 84 -6.30 -10.40 -12.99
CA PRO A 84 -7.75 -10.61 -13.13
C PRO A 84 -8.53 -10.28 -11.86
N ARG A 85 -7.91 -10.43 -10.67
CA ARG A 85 -8.56 -10.16 -9.39
C ARG A 85 -8.71 -8.66 -9.16
N LEU A 86 -7.63 -7.90 -9.39
CA LEU A 86 -7.67 -6.44 -9.32
C LEU A 86 -8.64 -5.86 -10.35
N ARG A 87 -8.62 -6.40 -11.57
CA ARG A 87 -9.55 -6.02 -12.61
C ARG A 87 -10.99 -6.22 -12.18
N ARG A 88 -11.35 -7.42 -11.71
CA ARG A 88 -12.70 -7.75 -11.24
C ARG A 88 -13.14 -6.85 -10.08
N ALA A 89 -12.27 -6.59 -9.10
CA ALA A 89 -12.58 -5.72 -7.98
C ALA A 89 -12.80 -4.25 -8.39
N LEU A 90 -12.02 -3.77 -9.37
CA LEU A 90 -12.22 -2.45 -9.96
C LEU A 90 -13.52 -2.39 -10.78
N GLU A 91 -13.83 -3.42 -11.58
CA GLU A 91 -15.11 -3.55 -12.30
C GLU A 91 -16.29 -3.45 -11.33
N GLU A 92 -16.26 -4.15 -10.19
CA GLU A 92 -17.32 -4.06 -9.16
C GLU A 92 -17.57 -2.62 -8.68
N VAL A 93 -16.53 -1.79 -8.54
CA VAL A 93 -16.65 -0.38 -8.14
C VAL A 93 -17.24 0.47 -9.28
N LEU A 94 -16.71 0.32 -10.48
CA LEU A 94 -17.12 1.12 -11.64
C LEU A 94 -18.56 0.79 -12.09
N GLU A 95 -19.00 -0.47 -11.98
CA GLU A 95 -20.37 -0.91 -12.29
C GLU A 95 -21.42 -0.29 -11.36
N ARG A 96 -21.04 0.08 -10.13
CA ARG A 96 -21.90 0.84 -9.21
C ARG A 96 -22.00 2.33 -9.59
N GLY A 97 -21.30 2.76 -10.63
CA GLY A 97 -21.23 4.17 -11.04
C GLY A 97 -20.30 5.01 -10.17
N ASN A 98 -19.38 4.38 -9.43
CA ASN A 98 -18.42 5.07 -8.57
C ASN A 98 -17.01 5.03 -9.17
N VAL A 99 -16.14 5.91 -8.69
CA VAL A 99 -14.69 5.83 -8.87
C VAL A 99 -14.04 5.57 -7.51
N PRO A 100 -12.93 4.81 -7.43
CA PRO A 100 -12.22 4.62 -6.18
C PRO A 100 -11.52 5.91 -5.72
N PHE A 101 -11.77 6.30 -4.46
CA PHE A 101 -10.99 7.30 -3.72
C PHE A 101 -9.48 7.01 -3.80
N PRO A 102 -8.59 8.03 -3.93
CA PRO A 102 -8.84 9.47 -3.72
C PRO A 102 -9.54 10.22 -4.84
N ASP A 103 -9.73 9.61 -6.02
CA ASP A 103 -10.52 10.25 -7.07
C ASP A 103 -11.99 10.33 -6.65
N HIS A 104 -12.62 11.46 -6.93
CA HIS A 104 -14.05 11.63 -6.82
C HIS A 104 -14.62 12.34 -8.04
N MET A 105 -15.92 12.21 -8.27
CA MET A 105 -16.57 12.78 -9.44
C MET A 105 -17.06 14.19 -9.15
N PHE A 106 -17.03 15.05 -10.18
CA PHE A 106 -17.65 16.38 -10.07
C PHE A 106 -19.15 16.30 -9.71
N GLU A 107 -19.59 17.16 -8.80
CA GLU A 107 -21.01 17.38 -8.48
C GLU A 107 -21.69 18.36 -9.46
N GLN A 108 -20.92 19.24 -10.09
CA GLN A 108 -21.39 20.15 -11.13
C GLN A 108 -20.64 19.90 -12.44
N GLU A 109 -21.27 20.20 -13.58
CA GLU A 109 -20.59 20.07 -14.87
C GLU A 109 -19.45 21.10 -14.96
N PRO A 110 -18.22 20.68 -15.31
CA PRO A 110 -17.11 21.60 -15.53
C PRO A 110 -17.44 22.63 -16.61
N PHE A 111 -17.18 23.90 -16.33
CA PHE A 111 -17.33 25.01 -17.25
C PHE A 111 -15.97 25.46 -17.78
N VAL A 112 -15.87 25.62 -19.10
CA VAL A 112 -14.71 26.20 -19.78
C VAL A 112 -15.19 27.24 -20.78
N HIS A 113 -14.77 28.48 -20.64
CA HIS A 113 -15.16 29.54 -21.57
C HIS A 113 -14.35 29.49 -22.88
N ASP A 114 -15.04 29.66 -24.02
CA ASP A 114 -14.45 29.50 -25.36
C ASP A 114 -13.49 30.61 -25.85
N ARG A 115 -13.40 31.75 -25.14
CA ARG A 115 -12.74 32.98 -25.68
C ARG A 115 -11.80 33.67 -24.72
N LYS A 116 -11.96 33.42 -23.42
CA LYS A 116 -11.10 33.95 -22.37
C LYS A 116 -10.83 32.84 -21.37
N LEU A 117 -9.75 32.96 -20.62
CA LEU A 117 -9.46 32.01 -19.55
C LEU A 117 -10.46 32.24 -18.42
N GLU A 118 -11.42 31.33 -18.31
CA GLU A 118 -12.39 31.22 -17.23
C GLU A 118 -12.84 29.77 -17.15
N LEU A 119 -12.42 29.11 -16.06
CA LEU A 119 -12.68 27.71 -15.75
C LEU A 119 -13.41 27.63 -14.42
N ASP A 120 -14.39 26.75 -14.32
CA ASP A 120 -15.06 26.40 -13.06
C ASP A 120 -15.28 24.89 -13.01
N PHE A 121 -14.48 24.19 -12.21
CA PHE A 121 -14.49 22.74 -12.07
C PHE A 121 -15.02 22.43 -10.68
N ASP A 122 -16.35 22.49 -10.56
CA ASP A 122 -17.09 22.23 -9.32
C ASP A 122 -16.69 23.16 -8.17
N GLY A 123 -16.62 24.46 -8.45
CA GLY A 123 -16.22 25.49 -7.50
C GLY A 123 -14.71 25.72 -7.40
N ASN A 124 -13.89 24.87 -8.03
CA ASN A 124 -12.47 25.14 -8.22
C ASN A 124 -12.28 25.97 -9.49
N ARG A 125 -11.81 27.21 -9.34
CA ARG A 125 -11.87 28.22 -10.41
C ARG A 125 -10.51 28.73 -10.80
N LEU A 126 -10.34 28.97 -12.10
CA LEU A 126 -9.20 29.67 -12.66
C LEU A 126 -9.69 30.66 -13.71
N TRP A 127 -9.40 31.94 -13.54
CA TRP A 127 -9.74 32.93 -14.56
C TRP A 127 -8.69 34.03 -14.68
N LYS A 128 -8.68 34.68 -15.85
CA LYS A 128 -7.84 35.85 -16.12
C LYS A 128 -8.66 37.12 -16.00
N ARG A 129 -8.15 38.08 -15.21
CA ARG A 129 -8.69 39.43 -15.05
C ARG A 129 -8.26 40.33 -16.21
N ASP A 130 -8.99 41.44 -16.40
CA ASP A 130 -8.70 42.43 -17.44
C ASP A 130 -7.34 43.14 -17.25
N ASP A 131 -6.83 43.20 -16.02
CA ASP A 131 -5.49 43.71 -15.69
C ASP A 131 -4.36 42.71 -16.00
N GLY A 132 -4.70 41.53 -16.52
CA GLY A 132 -3.76 40.48 -16.90
C GLY A 132 -3.38 39.52 -15.77
N ALA A 133 -3.87 39.73 -14.54
CA ALA A 133 -3.65 38.81 -13.44
C ALA A 133 -4.52 37.54 -13.56
N TYR A 134 -4.03 36.44 -13.00
CA TYR A 134 -4.72 35.15 -12.97
C TYR A 134 -5.22 34.91 -11.55
N VAL A 135 -6.46 34.48 -11.37
CA VAL A 135 -7.04 34.19 -10.06
C VAL A 135 -7.34 32.72 -9.97
N LEU A 136 -6.88 32.09 -8.88
CA LEU A 136 -7.05 30.69 -8.57
C LEU A 136 -7.82 30.56 -7.25
N GLU A 137 -8.89 29.79 -7.26
CA GLU A 137 -9.66 29.46 -6.07
C GLU A 137 -9.85 27.94 -5.99
N LEU A 138 -9.38 27.34 -4.90
CA LEU A 138 -9.44 25.90 -4.67
C LEU A 138 -9.95 25.62 -3.26
N PHE A 139 -10.74 24.57 -3.08
CA PHE A 139 -11.18 24.18 -1.75
C PHE A 139 -11.50 22.68 -1.64
N HIS A 140 -10.81 22.00 -0.74
CA HIS A 140 -11.03 20.59 -0.41
C HIS A 140 -12.02 20.50 0.76
N GLN A 141 -13.21 19.93 0.51
CA GLN A 141 -14.29 19.88 1.50
C GLN A 141 -13.94 19.05 2.75
N TYR A 142 -13.40 17.85 2.56
CA TYR A 142 -13.05 16.93 3.64
C TYR A 142 -11.98 17.52 4.59
N PHE A 143 -10.82 17.91 4.05
CA PHE A 143 -9.75 18.45 4.89
C PHE A 143 -9.94 19.93 5.27
N LYS A 144 -10.90 20.63 4.66
CA LYS A 144 -11.12 22.08 4.86
C LYS A 144 -9.87 22.91 4.55
N HIS A 145 -9.11 22.46 3.55
CA HIS A 145 -7.93 23.12 3.00
C HIS A 145 -8.30 23.85 1.71
N GLY A 146 -7.69 24.99 1.44
CA GLY A 146 -7.94 25.70 0.19
C GLY A 146 -7.05 26.91 -0.01
N VAL A 147 -7.15 27.53 -1.17
CA VAL A 147 -6.41 28.75 -1.50
C VAL A 147 -7.29 29.70 -2.31
N GLU A 148 -7.09 31.00 -2.13
CA GLU A 148 -7.61 32.05 -2.99
C GLU A 148 -6.45 32.97 -3.34
N LEU A 149 -5.89 32.81 -4.53
CA LEU A 149 -4.61 33.41 -4.93
C LEU A 149 -4.75 34.24 -6.20
N VAL A 150 -4.06 35.36 -6.25
CA VAL A 150 -3.93 36.22 -7.43
C VAL A 150 -2.47 36.21 -7.88
N PHE A 151 -2.23 35.74 -9.10
CA PHE A 151 -0.94 35.69 -9.76
C PHE A 151 -0.82 36.87 -10.72
N THR A 152 0.03 37.82 -10.40
CA THR A 152 0.34 38.97 -11.26
C THR A 152 1.65 38.71 -12.01
N PRO A 153 1.63 38.57 -13.35
CA PRO A 153 2.84 38.29 -14.12
C PRO A 153 3.91 39.37 -13.93
N GLY A 154 5.08 38.97 -13.45
CA GLY A 154 6.25 39.85 -13.33
C GLY A 154 7.14 39.84 -14.58
N LYS A 155 6.89 38.91 -15.52
CA LYS A 155 7.58 38.77 -16.79
C LYS A 155 6.59 38.44 -17.92
N PRO A 156 6.90 38.78 -19.18
CA PRO A 156 6.13 38.31 -20.32
C PRO A 156 6.05 36.79 -20.40
N ALA A 157 5.00 36.27 -21.03
CA ALA A 157 4.88 34.86 -21.34
C ALA A 157 6.01 34.41 -22.29
N ILE A 158 6.61 33.26 -21.97
CA ILE A 158 7.65 32.63 -22.76
C ILE A 158 7.01 31.50 -23.54
N ARG A 159 7.16 31.55 -24.86
CA ARG A 159 6.65 30.52 -25.78
C ARG A 159 7.72 29.45 -26.02
N HIS A 160 7.32 28.18 -25.91
CA HIS A 160 8.22 27.04 -26.07
C HIS A 160 8.35 26.65 -27.55
N GLY A 161 9.36 25.82 -27.88
CA GLY A 161 9.58 25.38 -29.26
C GLY A 161 9.83 26.53 -30.24
N GLU A 162 9.24 26.43 -31.43
CA GLU A 162 9.20 27.45 -32.48
C GLU A 162 7.96 28.34 -32.29
N ASP A 163 8.13 29.47 -31.59
CA ASP A 163 7.08 30.47 -31.30
C ASP A 163 5.80 29.92 -30.62
N GLY A 164 5.98 28.93 -29.74
CA GLY A 164 4.92 28.27 -28.99
C GLY A 164 4.69 26.85 -29.48
N VAL A 165 5.06 26.56 -30.73
CA VAL A 165 4.86 25.25 -31.35
C VAL A 165 6.02 24.31 -31.02
N VAL A 166 5.72 23.27 -30.26
CA VAL A 166 6.58 22.14 -29.97
C VAL A 166 6.14 20.98 -30.87
N ARG A 167 6.99 20.60 -31.82
CA ARG A 167 6.65 19.54 -32.79
C ARG A 167 6.59 18.18 -32.09
N GLY A 168 5.43 17.53 -32.18
CA GLY A 168 5.19 16.17 -31.67
C GLY A 168 5.66 15.09 -32.64
N HIS A 169 5.82 13.85 -32.17
CA HIS A 169 6.31 12.74 -32.99
C HIS A 169 5.26 12.19 -33.97
N ASP A 170 3.97 12.19 -33.57
CA ASP A 170 2.87 11.65 -34.37
C ASP A 170 2.19 12.70 -35.27
N GLY A 171 2.87 13.82 -35.54
CA GLY A 171 2.28 14.96 -36.27
C GLY A 171 1.29 15.80 -35.47
N ALA A 172 1.09 15.49 -34.17
CA ALA A 172 0.32 16.31 -33.24
C ALA A 172 1.23 17.36 -32.58
N ASP A 173 1.30 18.54 -33.19
CA ASP A 173 1.99 19.68 -32.61
C ASP A 173 1.35 20.10 -31.28
N MET A 174 2.20 20.55 -30.35
CA MET A 174 1.79 21.12 -29.07
C MET A 174 2.04 22.62 -29.10
N PHE A 175 1.10 23.41 -28.60
CA PHE A 175 1.36 24.80 -28.26
C PHE A 175 1.60 24.91 -26.76
N TYR A 176 2.67 25.58 -26.36
CA TYR A 176 3.05 25.74 -24.96
C TYR A 176 3.59 27.15 -24.69
N TYR A 177 2.99 27.83 -23.71
CA TYR A 177 3.59 29.01 -23.11
C TYR A 177 3.62 28.93 -21.57
N PHE A 178 4.61 29.62 -21.01
CA PHE A 178 4.96 29.61 -19.59
C PHE A 178 5.20 31.03 -19.09
N ILE A 179 4.63 31.38 -17.94
CA ILE A 179 4.89 32.62 -17.22
C ILE A 179 5.80 32.29 -16.03
N PRO A 180 7.12 32.53 -16.16
CA PRO A 180 8.12 31.99 -15.25
C PRO A 180 8.13 32.60 -13.85
N ARG A 181 7.44 33.74 -13.67
CA ARG A 181 7.44 34.47 -12.41
C ARG A 181 6.19 35.34 -12.29
N CYS A 182 5.41 35.03 -11.27
CA CYS A 182 4.29 35.83 -10.81
C CYS A 182 4.55 36.31 -9.37
N GLU A 183 4.20 37.56 -9.10
CA GLU A 183 3.90 37.98 -7.73
C GLU A 183 2.58 37.32 -7.34
N VAL A 184 2.51 36.76 -6.13
CA VAL A 184 1.34 36.04 -5.65
C VAL A 184 0.83 36.68 -4.36
N THR A 185 -0.45 37.03 -4.35
CA THR A 185 -1.16 37.58 -3.19
C THR A 185 -2.43 36.77 -2.90
N GLY A 186 -3.04 36.94 -1.73
CA GLY A 186 -4.31 36.29 -1.40
C GLY A 186 -4.29 35.63 -0.03
N ARG A 187 -4.88 34.45 0.09
CA ARG A 187 -4.96 33.68 1.34
C ARG A 187 -4.89 32.17 1.13
N VAL A 188 -4.46 31.47 2.16
CA VAL A 188 -4.53 30.01 2.31
C VAL A 188 -5.52 29.71 3.42
N THR A 189 -6.46 28.80 3.20
CA THR A 189 -7.33 28.26 4.25
C THR A 189 -6.73 26.94 4.72
N PHE A 190 -6.41 26.84 6.00
CA PHE A 190 -5.84 25.62 6.60
C PHE A 190 -6.60 25.23 7.86
N ASP A 191 -7.07 23.97 7.91
CA ASP A 191 -8.04 23.49 8.91
C ASP A 191 -9.28 24.39 9.04
N GLY A 192 -9.78 24.92 7.92
CA GLY A 192 -10.91 25.86 7.88
C GLY A 192 -10.57 27.28 8.37
N ILE A 193 -9.31 27.56 8.73
CA ILE A 193 -8.88 28.89 9.20
C ILE A 193 -8.19 29.63 8.05
N PRO A 194 -8.73 30.78 7.59
CA PRO A 194 -8.10 31.58 6.54
C PRO A 194 -6.87 32.32 7.08
N ARG A 195 -5.78 32.27 6.34
CA ARG A 195 -4.47 32.87 6.65
C ARG A 195 -4.02 33.76 5.48
N PRO A 196 -3.90 35.08 5.68
CA PRO A 196 -3.39 35.97 4.64
C PRO A 196 -1.96 35.59 4.23
N VAL A 197 -1.68 35.69 2.92
CA VAL A 197 -0.34 35.55 2.37
C VAL A 197 0.49 36.78 2.74
N GLU A 198 1.67 36.57 3.33
CA GLU A 198 2.66 37.63 3.58
C GLU A 198 3.66 37.71 2.42
N ARG A 199 4.15 36.56 1.96
CA ARG A 199 5.08 36.46 0.83
C ARG A 199 4.74 35.24 0.01
N ALA A 200 4.60 35.41 -1.30
CA ALA A 200 4.48 34.28 -2.20
C ALA A 200 5.10 34.55 -3.57
N SER A 201 5.44 33.45 -4.24
CA SER A 201 5.96 33.44 -5.60
C SER A 201 5.36 32.25 -6.33
N GLY A 202 5.05 32.41 -7.60
CA GLY A 202 4.50 31.31 -8.39
C GLY A 202 4.81 31.42 -9.87
N TRP A 203 4.33 30.44 -10.62
CA TRP A 203 4.35 30.41 -12.07
C TRP A 203 3.05 29.80 -12.60
N TYR A 204 2.83 30.00 -13.88
CA TYR A 204 1.68 29.47 -14.60
C TYR A 204 2.12 29.01 -15.99
N ASP A 205 1.60 27.88 -16.43
CA ASP A 205 1.73 27.38 -17.78
C ASP A 205 0.41 26.89 -18.35
N HIS A 206 0.36 26.94 -19.68
CA HIS A 206 -0.76 26.45 -20.46
C HIS A 206 -0.23 25.74 -21.69
N GLU A 207 -0.69 24.51 -21.85
CA GLU A 207 -0.26 23.59 -22.89
C GLU A 207 -1.46 22.97 -23.58
N PHE A 208 -1.37 22.77 -24.88
CA PHE A 208 -2.36 22.01 -25.64
C PHE A 208 -1.70 21.27 -26.81
N GLY A 209 -1.81 19.94 -26.86
CA GLY A 209 -1.12 19.14 -27.87
C GLY A 209 -0.88 17.67 -27.52
N GLY A 210 0.08 17.06 -28.24
CA GLY A 210 0.51 15.67 -28.06
C GLY A 210 1.75 15.51 -27.16
N GLN A 211 2.16 14.26 -26.92
CA GLN A 211 3.35 13.95 -26.11
C GLN A 211 4.65 14.34 -26.80
N ARG A 212 5.60 14.83 -26.00
CA ARG A 212 6.96 15.15 -26.44
C ARG A 212 7.89 13.94 -26.26
N LEU A 213 8.79 13.72 -27.22
CA LEU A 213 9.95 12.83 -27.10
C LEU A 213 11.23 13.68 -26.96
N GLY A 214 12.09 13.33 -25.99
CA GLY A 214 13.40 13.94 -25.76
C GLY A 214 13.48 14.86 -24.53
N GLN A 215 14.70 15.13 -24.09
CA GLN A 215 15.01 16.00 -22.94
C GLN A 215 15.34 17.42 -23.40
N ARG A 216 15.07 18.43 -22.56
CA ARG A 216 15.54 19.82 -22.77
C ARG A 216 15.48 20.61 -21.49
N ALA A 217 16.55 21.35 -21.22
CA ALA A 217 16.60 22.37 -20.19
C ALA A 217 16.39 23.74 -20.81
N LEU A 218 15.60 24.58 -20.14
CA LEU A 218 15.47 25.99 -20.47
C LEU A 218 15.95 26.81 -19.27
N VAL A 219 16.97 27.63 -19.49
CA VAL A 219 17.50 28.55 -18.48
C VAL A 219 17.08 29.97 -18.88
N ILE A 220 16.39 30.66 -17.97
CA ILE A 220 15.86 32.00 -18.22
C ILE A 220 16.55 32.97 -17.27
N ASP A 221 17.27 33.94 -17.84
CA ASP A 221 17.99 34.94 -17.07
C ASP A 221 17.06 36.00 -16.45
N PRO A 222 17.54 36.81 -15.47
CA PRO A 222 16.73 37.83 -14.82
C PRO A 222 16.07 38.82 -15.77
N ASP A 223 16.73 39.15 -16.88
CA ASP A 223 16.23 40.04 -17.95
C ASP A 223 15.20 39.38 -18.89
N GLY A 224 15.00 38.06 -18.79
CA GLY A 224 14.11 37.29 -19.64
C GLY A 224 14.78 36.59 -20.82
N THR A 225 16.10 36.72 -20.98
CA THR A 225 16.85 36.01 -22.01
C THR A 225 16.75 34.49 -21.82
N ARG A 226 16.38 33.77 -22.89
CA ARG A 226 16.18 32.32 -22.90
C ARG A 226 17.39 31.61 -23.49
N HIS A 227 17.88 30.62 -22.77
CA HIS A 227 18.89 29.66 -23.23
C HIS A 227 18.28 28.26 -23.25
N ALA A 228 18.50 27.51 -24.32
CA ALA A 228 17.99 26.16 -24.47
C ALA A 228 19.13 25.17 -24.63
N TYR A 229 19.06 24.06 -23.90
CA TYR A 229 20.05 22.99 -23.90
C TYR A 229 19.34 21.66 -24.09
N ASP A 230 19.84 20.81 -24.97
CA ASP A 230 19.28 19.46 -25.21
C ASP A 230 20.05 18.38 -24.42
N GLU A 231 21.15 18.75 -23.75
CA GLU A 231 21.92 17.90 -22.84
C GLU A 231 21.59 18.26 -21.38
N LEU A 232 21.02 17.29 -20.65
CA LEU A 232 20.83 17.34 -19.20
C LEU A 232 20.86 15.92 -18.63
N GLU A 233 21.21 15.79 -17.36
CA GLU A 233 21.15 14.54 -16.60
C GLU A 233 20.40 14.79 -15.29
N LEU A 234 19.50 13.88 -14.92
CA LEU A 234 18.76 13.93 -13.66
C LEU A 234 18.92 12.58 -12.96
N GLU A 235 19.92 12.49 -12.09
CA GLU A 235 20.30 11.26 -11.39
C GLU A 235 19.57 11.17 -10.04
N PRO A 236 18.84 10.08 -9.74
CA PRO A 236 18.26 9.87 -8.42
C PRO A 236 19.35 9.58 -7.37
N LEU A 237 19.26 10.21 -6.20
CA LEU A 237 20.24 10.09 -5.11
C LEU A 237 19.75 9.24 -3.93
N ASN A 238 18.46 8.93 -3.87
CA ASN A 238 17.86 8.10 -2.84
C ASN A 238 16.62 7.36 -3.36
N GLU A 239 16.01 6.56 -2.47
CA GLU A 239 14.71 5.95 -2.68
C GLU A 239 13.86 6.06 -1.40
N TRP A 240 12.57 6.34 -1.58
CA TRP A 240 11.52 6.27 -0.59
C TRP A 240 10.44 5.28 -1.04
N VAL A 241 9.80 4.59 -0.10
CA VAL A 241 8.75 3.60 -0.39
C VAL A 241 7.44 4.06 0.23
N SER A 242 6.41 4.22 -0.60
CA SER A 242 5.06 4.52 -0.11
C SER A 242 4.47 3.29 0.59
N THR A 243 3.84 3.45 1.76
CA THR A 243 3.08 2.36 2.40
C THR A 243 1.67 2.20 1.86
N ARG A 244 1.20 3.14 1.02
CA ARG A 244 -0.12 3.06 0.37
C ARG A 244 -0.07 2.22 -0.89
N THR A 245 0.95 2.45 -1.73
CA THR A 245 1.09 1.78 -3.03
C THR A 245 2.24 0.78 -3.08
N PHE A 246 3.20 0.86 -2.16
CA PHE A 246 4.47 0.12 -2.19
C PHE A 246 5.33 0.39 -3.44
N ASN A 247 5.04 1.48 -4.15
CA ASN A 247 5.93 2.01 -5.18
C ASN A 247 7.19 2.62 -4.55
N ARG A 248 8.30 2.59 -5.32
CA ARG A 248 9.58 3.20 -4.94
C ARG A 248 9.79 4.47 -5.73
N TYR A 249 10.01 5.57 -5.04
CA TYR A 249 10.22 6.88 -5.63
C TYR A 249 11.57 7.43 -5.22
N PRO A 250 12.37 7.98 -6.15
CA PRO A 250 13.38 8.93 -5.73
C PRO A 250 12.69 10.18 -5.17
N SER A 251 13.25 10.76 -4.11
CA SER A 251 12.81 12.04 -3.56
C SER A 251 13.95 13.07 -3.55
N ARG A 252 15.15 12.68 -4.00
CA ARG A 252 16.33 13.53 -4.13
C ARG A 252 17.03 13.23 -5.45
N TRP A 253 17.54 14.26 -6.10
CA TRP A 253 18.18 14.16 -7.40
C TRP A 253 19.40 15.06 -7.52
N ARG A 254 20.32 14.70 -8.41
CA ARG A 254 21.33 15.58 -8.96
C ARG A 254 20.93 15.95 -10.39
N LEU A 255 20.72 17.24 -10.64
CA LEU A 255 20.48 17.81 -11.96
C LEU A 255 21.76 18.42 -12.49
N GLU A 256 22.24 17.93 -13.62
CA GLU A 256 23.37 18.49 -14.36
C GLU A 256 22.89 19.04 -15.71
N VAL A 257 23.27 20.28 -16.03
CA VAL A 257 23.08 20.89 -17.34
C VAL A 257 24.44 21.44 -17.80
N PRO A 258 25.30 20.60 -18.41
CA PRO A 258 26.69 20.97 -18.71
C PRO A 258 26.83 22.22 -19.57
N GLY A 259 25.98 22.37 -20.59
CA GLY A 259 25.99 23.55 -21.47
C GLY A 259 25.66 24.86 -20.75
N ALA A 260 25.00 24.79 -19.59
CA ALA A 260 24.68 25.94 -18.74
C ALA A 260 25.67 26.13 -17.58
N ASP A 261 26.69 25.25 -17.46
CA ASP A 261 27.57 25.14 -16.28
C ASP A 261 26.76 25.12 -14.98
N LEU A 262 25.72 24.27 -14.94
CA LEU A 262 24.74 24.20 -13.84
C LEU A 262 24.72 22.80 -13.25
N SER A 263 24.99 22.71 -11.94
CA SER A 263 24.89 21.49 -11.12
C SER A 263 24.02 21.80 -9.91
N LEU A 264 22.95 21.05 -9.70
CA LEU A 264 22.01 21.25 -8.59
C LEU A 264 21.69 19.92 -7.89
N ALA A 265 21.83 19.88 -6.56
CA ALA A 265 21.09 18.95 -5.73
C ALA A 265 19.65 19.46 -5.59
N VAL A 266 18.68 18.61 -5.91
CA VAL A 266 17.24 18.89 -5.81
C VAL A 266 16.65 17.90 -4.82
N ASP A 267 16.26 18.39 -3.65
CA ASP A 267 15.77 17.58 -2.54
C ASP A 267 14.28 17.85 -2.29
N GLY A 268 13.46 16.81 -2.28
CA GLY A 268 12.10 16.87 -1.76
C GLY A 268 12.11 17.42 -0.33
N VAL A 269 11.23 18.37 -0.03
CA VAL A 269 11.17 18.97 1.33
C VAL A 269 10.79 17.95 2.40
N PHE A 270 10.07 16.91 1.98
CA PHE A 270 9.90 15.63 2.65
C PHE A 270 9.59 14.58 1.57
N ASP A 271 9.74 13.30 1.90
CA ASP A 271 9.66 12.22 0.92
C ASP A 271 8.22 11.95 0.44
N ASP A 272 7.26 12.09 1.34
CA ASP A 272 5.86 11.73 1.14
C ASP A 272 5.06 12.75 0.32
N GLN A 273 5.32 12.78 -0.98
CA GLN A 273 4.62 13.62 -1.95
C GLN A 273 4.08 12.77 -3.11
N GLU A 274 3.65 11.54 -2.79
CA GLU A 274 2.94 10.67 -3.75
C GLU A 274 1.53 11.20 -4.01
N PHE A 275 1.17 11.27 -5.29
CA PHE A 275 -0.18 11.55 -5.76
C PHE A 275 -0.79 10.27 -6.33
N VAL A 276 -1.80 9.70 -5.65
CA VAL A 276 -2.53 8.50 -6.09
C VAL A 276 -3.74 8.94 -6.90
N THR A 277 -3.95 8.41 -8.11
CA THR A 277 -5.09 8.76 -8.98
C THR A 277 -5.32 7.74 -10.10
N LEU A 278 -6.54 7.68 -10.62
CA LEU A 278 -6.92 6.99 -11.86
C LEU A 278 -6.53 7.76 -13.13
N ILE A 279 -6.28 9.07 -13.04
CA ILE A 279 -5.97 9.94 -14.19
C ILE A 279 -4.60 9.56 -14.79
N SER A 280 -3.61 9.29 -13.93
CA SER A 280 -2.25 8.89 -14.28
C SER A 280 -1.84 7.65 -13.47
N LYS A 281 -1.41 6.58 -14.16
CA LYS A 281 -1.37 5.20 -13.64
C LYS A 281 -0.68 5.05 -12.28
N PRO A 282 -1.25 4.21 -11.39
CA PRO A 282 -2.21 4.64 -10.37
C PRO A 282 -1.64 5.66 -9.37
N ALA A 283 -0.36 6.03 -9.48
CA ALA A 283 0.27 7.04 -8.68
C ALA A 283 1.53 7.59 -9.37
N PHE A 284 1.88 8.82 -9.04
CA PHE A 284 3.13 9.47 -9.45
C PHE A 284 3.69 10.27 -8.28
N TRP A 285 4.97 10.65 -8.36
CA TRP A 285 5.58 11.50 -7.35
C TRP A 285 5.57 12.93 -7.84
N GLU A 286 4.98 13.82 -7.07
CA GLU A 286 4.82 15.21 -7.46
C GLU A 286 4.95 16.10 -6.23
N GLY A 287 6.00 16.91 -6.19
CA GLY A 287 6.34 17.55 -4.94
C GLY A 287 7.23 18.76 -5.00
N ARG A 288 7.08 19.57 -3.95
CA ARG A 288 7.92 20.70 -3.61
C ARG A 288 9.33 20.21 -3.27
N CYS A 289 10.33 20.81 -3.93
CA CYS A 289 11.74 20.48 -3.75
C CYS A 289 12.59 21.73 -3.47
N ALA A 290 13.57 21.66 -2.59
CA ALA A 290 14.61 22.69 -2.47
C ALA A 290 15.73 22.39 -3.48
N ALA A 291 16.32 23.42 -4.07
CA ALA A 291 17.46 23.26 -4.96
C ALA A 291 18.67 24.02 -4.40
N SER A 292 19.84 23.40 -4.43
CA SER A 292 21.11 24.05 -4.06
C SER A 292 22.26 23.49 -4.92
N GLY A 293 23.25 24.31 -5.23
CA GLY A 293 24.39 23.88 -6.03
C GLY A 293 25.14 25.06 -6.64
N THR A 294 25.63 24.91 -7.87
CA THR A 294 26.46 25.92 -8.54
C THR A 294 25.99 26.22 -9.96
N ARG A 295 26.09 27.48 -10.37
CA ARG A 295 26.00 27.93 -11.76
C ARG A 295 27.24 28.76 -12.10
N ALA A 296 27.99 28.39 -13.14
CA ALA A 296 29.23 29.09 -13.51
C ALA A 296 30.23 29.24 -12.33
N GLY A 297 30.32 28.19 -11.49
CA GLY A 297 31.13 28.19 -10.27
C GLY A 297 30.61 29.04 -9.10
N VAL A 298 29.45 29.70 -9.24
CA VAL A 298 28.82 30.51 -8.19
C VAL A 298 27.76 29.70 -7.48
N GLU A 299 27.75 29.72 -6.14
CA GLU A 299 26.71 29.07 -5.34
C GLU A 299 25.32 29.66 -5.62
N VAL A 300 24.35 28.79 -5.83
CA VAL A 300 22.95 29.13 -6.08
C VAL A 300 22.05 28.28 -5.20
N THR A 301 20.95 28.88 -4.74
CA THR A 301 19.86 28.19 -4.04
C THR A 301 18.53 28.61 -4.63
N GLY A 302 17.52 27.75 -4.51
CA GLY A 302 16.23 27.99 -5.11
C GLY A 302 15.13 27.07 -4.61
N ARG A 303 13.94 27.34 -5.13
CA ARG A 303 12.76 26.50 -5.00
C ARG A 303 12.61 25.73 -6.31
N ALA A 304 12.20 24.48 -6.20
CA ALA A 304 11.99 23.58 -7.31
C ALA A 304 10.68 22.80 -7.11
N TYR A 305 10.23 22.21 -8.19
CA TYR A 305 9.10 21.31 -8.23
C TYR A 305 9.43 20.20 -9.21
N ILE A 306 9.15 18.95 -8.84
CA ILE A 306 9.38 17.78 -9.69
C ILE A 306 8.08 16.99 -9.76
N GLU A 307 7.65 16.71 -10.98
CA GLU A 307 6.63 15.71 -11.29
C GLU A 307 7.30 14.56 -12.03
N ARG A 308 7.14 13.34 -11.51
CA ARG A 308 7.72 12.14 -12.09
C ARG A 308 6.72 10.98 -12.01
N SER A 309 6.41 10.42 -13.17
CA SER A 309 5.66 9.17 -13.33
C SER A 309 6.56 8.03 -13.82
N GLY A 310 6.03 6.80 -13.81
CA GLY A 310 6.70 5.60 -14.32
C GLY A 310 7.35 4.70 -13.27
N PHE A 311 7.03 4.89 -11.99
CA PHE A 311 7.63 4.15 -10.87
C PHE A 311 6.86 2.90 -10.43
N LEU A 312 5.90 2.45 -11.23
CA LEU A 312 5.12 1.25 -10.95
C LEU A 312 6.01 0.02 -10.96
N THR A 313 6.19 -0.58 -9.78
CA THR A 313 7.01 -1.78 -9.60
C THR A 313 6.18 -3.07 -9.72
N ALA A 314 4.86 -3.01 -9.48
CA ALA A 314 3.98 -4.18 -9.45
C ALA A 314 2.95 -4.18 -10.59
N ASN A 315 2.94 -5.27 -11.39
CA ASN A 315 1.93 -5.50 -12.44
C ASN A 315 0.93 -6.61 -12.06
N SER A 316 1.13 -7.25 -10.92
CA SER A 316 0.33 -8.36 -10.38
C SER A 316 0.27 -8.26 -8.86
N LEU A 317 -0.68 -8.96 -8.23
CA LEU A 317 -0.71 -9.07 -6.77
C LEU A 317 0.53 -9.76 -6.20
N ASP A 318 1.16 -10.69 -6.94
CA ASP A 318 2.40 -11.33 -6.50
C ASP A 318 3.60 -10.37 -6.50
N ASP A 319 3.70 -9.51 -7.51
CA ASP A 319 4.72 -8.44 -7.52
C ASP A 319 4.47 -7.44 -6.38
N PHE A 320 3.19 -7.08 -6.15
CA PHE A 320 2.80 -6.20 -5.05
C PHE A 320 3.23 -6.78 -3.70
N PHE A 321 2.88 -8.03 -3.39
CA PHE A 321 3.28 -8.67 -2.13
C PHE A 321 4.79 -8.91 -2.02
N ARG A 322 5.51 -8.99 -3.14
CA ARG A 322 6.98 -9.00 -3.13
C ARG A 322 7.55 -7.66 -2.64
N GLU A 323 6.99 -6.54 -3.09
CA GLU A 323 7.38 -5.20 -2.62
C GLU A 323 6.97 -4.96 -1.17
N VAL A 324 5.76 -5.38 -0.77
CA VAL A 324 5.35 -5.41 0.65
C VAL A 324 6.38 -6.18 1.48
N GLY A 325 6.77 -7.37 1.06
CA GLY A 325 7.76 -8.19 1.76
C GLY A 325 9.12 -7.50 1.90
N LYS A 326 9.55 -6.71 0.90
CA LYS A 326 10.78 -5.89 1.00
C LYS A 326 10.62 -4.78 2.04
N ALA A 327 9.50 -4.06 2.04
CA ALA A 327 9.22 -3.00 3.02
C ALA A 327 9.14 -3.54 4.45
N VAL A 328 8.50 -4.71 4.64
CA VAL A 328 8.46 -5.42 5.93
C VAL A 328 9.86 -5.76 6.42
N ARG A 329 10.72 -6.33 5.56
CA ARG A 329 12.11 -6.62 5.93
C ARG A 329 12.89 -5.37 6.30
N GLY A 330 12.69 -4.26 5.57
CA GLY A 330 13.30 -2.97 5.92
C GLY A 330 12.85 -2.48 7.31
N SER A 331 11.56 -2.59 7.61
CA SER A 331 10.99 -2.21 8.91
C SER A 331 11.55 -3.08 10.05
N VAL A 332 11.61 -4.41 9.86
CA VAL A 332 12.26 -5.34 10.81
C VAL A 332 13.73 -5.00 10.98
N ALA A 333 14.43 -4.65 9.88
CA ALA A 333 15.84 -4.35 9.93
C ALA A 333 16.19 -3.07 10.68
N ASN A 334 15.30 -2.07 10.61
CA ASN A 334 15.42 -0.84 11.38
C ASN A 334 15.21 -1.09 12.88
N LEU A 335 14.29 -2.00 13.24
CA LEU A 335 14.02 -2.34 14.63
C LEU A 335 15.09 -3.27 15.24
N LEU A 336 15.59 -4.22 14.45
CA LEU A 336 16.60 -5.20 14.86
C LEU A 336 17.84 -5.12 13.94
N PRO A 337 18.63 -4.04 14.01
CA PRO A 337 19.83 -3.89 13.18
C PRO A 337 20.95 -4.82 13.67
N PHE A 338 21.84 -5.23 12.76
CA PHE A 338 23.01 -6.06 13.11
C PHE A 338 24.10 -5.27 13.84
N GLU A 339 24.11 -3.94 13.69
CA GLU A 339 25.01 -3.03 14.36
C GLU A 339 24.17 -1.97 15.11
N PRO A 340 23.49 -2.36 16.21
CA PRO A 340 22.68 -1.43 16.97
C PRO A 340 23.55 -0.44 17.76
N THR A 341 23.06 0.77 17.91
CA THR A 341 23.54 1.72 18.92
C THR A 341 23.19 1.23 20.33
N TYR A 342 23.85 1.78 21.35
CA TYR A 342 23.51 1.47 22.75
C TYR A 342 22.05 1.80 23.06
N GLU A 343 21.58 2.95 22.60
CA GLU A 343 20.21 3.43 22.79
C GLU A 343 19.19 2.47 22.16
N GLN A 344 19.47 1.97 20.93
CA GLN A 344 18.60 0.98 20.30
C GLN A 344 18.51 -0.33 21.09
N VAL A 345 19.63 -0.82 21.65
CA VAL A 345 19.57 -2.02 22.51
C VAL A 345 18.87 -1.72 23.83
N ARG A 346 19.18 -0.58 24.45
CA ARG A 346 18.52 -0.12 25.69
C ARG A 346 17.02 -0.10 25.50
N ASP A 347 16.51 0.48 24.42
CA ASP A 347 15.06 0.62 24.21
C ASP A 347 14.33 -0.72 23.96
N LEU A 348 15.08 -1.77 23.59
CA LEU A 348 14.57 -3.14 23.48
C LEU A 348 14.61 -3.91 24.81
N VAL A 349 15.50 -3.52 25.74
CA VAL A 349 15.77 -4.25 27.00
C VAL A 349 15.17 -3.55 28.22
N ALA A 350 15.16 -2.21 28.22
CA ALA A 350 14.85 -1.35 29.35
C ALA A 350 14.21 -0.02 28.88
N SER A 351 13.86 0.84 29.84
CA SER A 351 13.47 2.22 29.57
C SER A 351 14.63 3.16 29.88
N GLU A 352 14.57 4.40 29.40
CA GLU A 352 15.57 5.44 29.70
C GLU A 352 15.73 5.65 31.22
N GLU A 353 14.63 5.60 31.98
CA GLU A 353 14.68 5.73 33.45
C GLU A 353 15.26 4.50 34.15
N ARG A 354 15.39 3.37 33.43
CA ARG A 354 15.92 2.10 33.93
C ARG A 354 17.20 1.70 33.20
N ASP A 355 17.96 2.68 32.71
CA ASP A 355 19.21 2.46 31.98
C ASP A 355 20.20 1.56 32.73
N HIS A 356 20.22 1.59 34.07
CA HIS A 356 21.03 0.71 34.91
C HIS A 356 20.78 -0.81 34.69
N TYR A 357 19.68 -1.23 34.05
CA TYR A 357 19.51 -2.63 33.64
C TYR A 357 20.48 -3.05 32.53
N MET A 358 21.10 -2.09 31.85
CA MET A 358 22.13 -2.29 30.83
C MET A 358 23.53 -2.45 31.42
N ASP A 359 23.72 -2.28 32.74
CA ASP A 359 25.01 -2.42 33.39
C ASP A 359 25.62 -3.81 33.13
N GLY A 360 26.71 -3.85 32.35
CA GLY A 360 27.39 -5.09 31.98
C GLY A 360 26.74 -5.86 30.81
N VAL A 361 25.74 -5.31 30.13
CA VAL A 361 25.18 -5.90 28.91
C VAL A 361 26.19 -5.83 27.78
N ASP A 362 26.51 -7.00 27.22
CA ASP A 362 27.34 -7.13 26.02
C ASP A 362 26.45 -7.04 24.77
N LEU A 363 26.55 -5.91 24.06
CA LEU A 363 25.80 -5.64 22.83
C LEU A 363 26.10 -6.67 21.73
N ALA A 364 27.36 -7.11 21.60
CA ALA A 364 27.74 -8.07 20.58
C ALA A 364 27.12 -9.45 20.88
N GLN A 365 27.10 -9.84 22.15
CA GLN A 365 26.41 -11.04 22.59
C GLN A 365 24.89 -10.93 22.39
N PHE A 366 24.28 -9.78 22.71
CA PHE A 366 22.86 -9.54 22.47
C PHE A 366 22.50 -9.67 20.97
N VAL A 367 23.29 -9.08 20.08
CA VAL A 367 23.09 -9.22 18.63
C VAL A 367 23.16 -10.70 18.23
N LYS A 368 24.20 -11.40 18.68
CA LYS A 368 24.42 -12.81 18.32
C LYS A 368 23.28 -13.73 18.77
N THR A 369 22.69 -13.52 19.94
CA THR A 369 21.68 -14.45 20.50
C THR A 369 20.23 -13.94 20.47
N GLY A 370 20.02 -12.64 20.27
CA GLY A 370 18.69 -12.02 20.22
C GLY A 370 18.31 -11.55 18.81
N VAL A 371 19.23 -10.92 18.09
CA VAL A 371 18.94 -10.33 16.76
C VAL A 371 19.14 -11.34 15.65
N VAL A 372 20.32 -11.96 15.55
CA VAL A 372 20.68 -12.88 14.45
C VAL A 372 19.68 -14.02 14.28
N PRO A 373 19.25 -14.74 15.34
CA PRO A 373 18.33 -15.88 15.17
C PRO A 373 16.94 -15.48 14.63
N VAL A 374 16.47 -14.28 14.96
CA VAL A 374 15.21 -13.73 14.43
C VAL A 374 15.42 -13.28 12.98
N ARG A 375 16.47 -12.49 12.74
CA ARG A 375 16.79 -11.91 11.43
C ARG A 375 17.03 -12.97 10.35
N GLU A 376 17.66 -14.09 10.70
CA GLU A 376 17.85 -15.20 9.76
C GLU A 376 16.53 -15.75 9.18
N ILE A 377 15.43 -15.73 9.94
CA ILE A 377 14.11 -16.21 9.47
C ILE A 377 13.34 -15.09 8.77
N THR A 378 13.40 -13.86 9.28
CA THR A 378 12.72 -12.71 8.64
C THR A 378 13.34 -12.37 7.29
N ASP A 379 14.67 -12.46 7.17
CA ASP A 379 15.41 -11.98 5.99
C ASP A 379 15.29 -12.94 4.79
N ARG A 380 14.98 -14.21 5.04
CA ARG A 380 14.55 -15.17 3.99
C ARG A 380 13.23 -14.77 3.32
N GLY A 381 12.49 -13.87 3.95
CA GLY A 381 11.28 -13.27 3.41
C GLY A 381 10.02 -14.09 3.61
N GLY A 382 8.89 -13.39 3.50
CA GLY A 382 7.55 -13.94 3.45
C GLY A 382 6.68 -13.02 2.62
N LYS A 383 5.42 -13.42 2.37
CA LYS A 383 4.48 -12.59 1.60
C LYS A 383 4.09 -11.28 2.29
N GLY A 384 4.38 -11.11 3.59
CA GLY A 384 4.13 -9.86 4.34
C GLY A 384 2.66 -9.45 4.44
N TRP A 385 1.71 -10.33 4.06
CA TRP A 385 0.30 -9.95 3.92
C TRP A 385 -0.37 -9.52 5.22
N ARG A 386 0.07 -10.06 6.37
CA ARG A 386 -0.43 -9.65 7.71
C ARG A 386 -0.02 -8.21 8.04
N SER A 387 1.21 -7.84 7.66
CA SER A 387 1.71 -6.47 7.78
C SER A 387 0.98 -5.51 6.86
N TYR A 388 0.76 -5.92 5.61
CA TYR A 388 -0.07 -5.16 4.67
C TYR A 388 -1.50 -4.98 5.19
N ALA A 389 -2.13 -6.05 5.68
CA ALA A 389 -3.50 -6.02 6.20
C ALA A 389 -3.68 -4.97 7.30
N ALA A 390 -2.75 -4.91 8.26
CA ALA A 390 -2.80 -3.93 9.33
C ALA A 390 -2.80 -2.48 8.79
N LEU A 391 -1.91 -2.16 7.85
CA LEU A 391 -1.83 -0.82 7.26
C LEU A 391 -3.01 -0.51 6.33
N ALA A 392 -3.43 -1.46 5.50
CA ALA A 392 -4.59 -1.30 4.62
C ALA A 392 -5.87 -1.06 5.41
N CYS A 393 -6.02 -1.69 6.59
CA CYS A 393 -7.13 -1.42 7.50
C CYS A 393 -7.10 -0.01 8.11
N CYS A 394 -5.92 0.60 8.27
CA CYS A 394 -5.78 2.01 8.66
C CYS A 394 -6.24 2.93 7.53
N ASP A 395 -5.72 2.73 6.31
CA ASP A 395 -6.02 3.60 5.18
C ASP A 395 -7.51 3.52 4.76
N VAL A 396 -8.11 2.32 4.75
CA VAL A 396 -9.48 2.12 4.23
C VAL A 396 -10.57 2.78 5.11
N VAL A 397 -10.24 3.14 6.35
CA VAL A 397 -11.16 3.85 7.26
C VAL A 397 -10.88 5.36 7.33
N GLY A 398 -9.96 5.87 6.50
CA GLY A 398 -9.60 7.29 6.43
C GLY A 398 -8.31 7.67 7.17
N GLY A 399 -7.60 6.69 7.75
CA GLY A 399 -6.31 6.90 8.37
C GLY A 399 -5.17 7.12 7.37
N ASP A 400 -3.96 7.29 7.90
CA ASP A 400 -2.74 7.45 7.12
C ASP A 400 -1.67 6.44 7.55
N SER A 401 -1.54 5.34 6.81
CA SER A 401 -0.58 4.28 7.12
C SER A 401 0.88 4.73 7.11
N ARG A 402 1.19 5.89 6.50
CA ARG A 402 2.53 6.46 6.44
C ARG A 402 3.01 6.95 7.81
N ASP A 403 2.08 7.34 8.69
CA ASP A 403 2.39 7.65 10.10
C ASP A 403 2.75 6.36 10.90
N PHE A 404 2.52 5.18 10.32
CA PHE A 404 2.67 3.86 10.95
C PHE A 404 3.61 2.91 10.19
N VAL A 405 4.55 3.39 9.37
CA VAL A 405 5.47 2.52 8.60
C VAL A 405 6.20 1.49 9.47
N HIS A 406 6.59 1.89 10.69
CA HIS A 406 7.24 1.00 11.65
C HIS A 406 6.35 -0.21 11.99
N TRP A 407 5.01 -0.10 11.96
CA TRP A 407 4.09 -1.21 12.25
C TRP A 407 4.22 -2.39 11.29
N LEU A 408 4.83 -2.23 10.12
CA LEU A 408 5.10 -3.36 9.22
C LEU A 408 5.88 -4.50 9.90
N ALA A 409 6.76 -4.18 10.86
CA ALA A 409 7.52 -5.19 11.60
C ALA A 409 6.67 -5.95 12.63
N MET A 410 5.60 -5.36 13.18
CA MET A 410 4.85 -5.93 14.31
C MET A 410 4.17 -7.25 13.94
N PRO A 411 3.37 -7.34 12.86
CA PRO A 411 2.77 -8.60 12.44
C PRO A 411 3.79 -9.65 12.02
N GLU A 412 4.89 -9.22 11.39
CA GLU A 412 5.93 -10.15 10.92
C GLU A 412 6.70 -10.73 12.10
N LEU A 413 7.07 -9.93 13.11
CA LEU A 413 7.74 -10.42 14.31
C LEU A 413 6.82 -11.31 15.13
N MET A 414 5.54 -10.96 15.31
CA MET A 414 4.57 -11.85 15.97
C MET A 414 4.51 -13.21 15.25
N HIS A 415 4.41 -13.19 13.92
CA HIS A 415 4.30 -14.41 13.12
C HIS A 415 5.60 -15.22 13.10
N VAL A 416 6.75 -14.59 12.88
CA VAL A 416 8.05 -15.27 12.87
C VAL A 416 8.40 -15.80 14.25
N GLY A 417 8.09 -15.05 15.31
CA GLY A 417 8.20 -15.52 16.69
C GLY A 417 7.44 -16.82 16.91
N SER A 418 6.18 -16.89 16.46
CA SER A 418 5.40 -18.12 16.54
C SER A 418 5.99 -19.25 15.69
N LEU A 419 6.48 -18.96 14.48
CA LEU A 419 7.10 -19.97 13.61
C LEU A 419 8.38 -20.56 14.22
N ILE A 420 9.23 -19.74 14.83
CA ILE A 420 10.48 -20.21 15.47
C ILE A 420 10.15 -21.19 16.61
N VAL A 421 9.15 -20.87 17.43
CA VAL A 421 8.74 -21.73 18.55
C VAL A 421 8.01 -22.99 18.05
N ASP A 422 7.13 -22.85 17.06
CA ASP A 422 6.42 -23.95 16.39
C ASP A 422 7.41 -24.94 15.75
N ASP A 423 8.46 -24.44 15.09
CA ASP A 423 9.51 -25.27 14.48
C ASP A 423 10.19 -26.18 15.52
N VAL A 424 10.43 -25.68 16.74
CA VAL A 424 10.98 -26.50 17.85
C VAL A 424 9.98 -27.56 18.29
N GLN A 425 8.70 -27.19 18.44
CA GLN A 425 7.65 -28.09 18.91
C GLN A 425 7.40 -29.23 17.93
N ASP A 426 7.43 -28.94 16.63
CA ASP A 426 7.22 -29.90 15.55
C ASP A 426 8.51 -30.67 15.16
N GLY A 427 9.69 -30.26 15.66
CA GLY A 427 10.98 -30.83 15.24
C GLY A 427 11.30 -30.57 13.76
N SER A 428 10.79 -29.46 13.21
CA SER A 428 10.94 -29.11 11.80
C SER A 428 12.38 -28.74 11.46
N THR A 429 12.91 -29.20 10.34
CA THR A 429 14.31 -28.92 9.95
C THR A 429 14.46 -27.81 8.91
N VAL A 430 13.39 -27.46 8.19
CA VAL A 430 13.41 -26.46 7.11
C VAL A 430 12.28 -25.44 7.27
N ARG A 431 12.61 -24.15 7.11
CA ARG A 431 11.68 -23.01 7.11
C ARG A 431 12.12 -21.95 6.08
N ARG A 432 11.16 -21.52 5.25
CA ARG A 432 11.38 -20.50 4.19
C ARG A 432 12.59 -20.84 3.30
N GLY A 433 12.72 -22.12 2.93
CA GLY A 433 13.79 -22.63 2.06
C GLY A 433 15.17 -22.82 2.71
N GLY A 434 15.32 -22.57 4.02
CA GLY A 434 16.59 -22.77 4.74
C GLY A 434 16.41 -23.51 6.07
N PRO A 435 17.50 -23.82 6.81
CA PRO A 435 17.44 -24.55 8.08
C PRO A 435 16.68 -23.78 9.16
N THR A 436 15.90 -24.46 10.01
CA THR A 436 15.16 -23.82 11.11
C THR A 436 16.09 -23.23 12.17
N CYS A 437 15.62 -22.23 12.89
CA CYS A 437 16.42 -21.51 13.89
C CYS A 437 17.05 -22.45 14.94
N HIS A 438 16.31 -23.45 15.42
CA HIS A 438 16.83 -24.39 16.43
C HIS A 438 17.87 -25.37 15.89
N THR A 439 17.82 -25.71 14.60
CA THR A 439 18.88 -26.54 13.99
C THR A 439 20.22 -25.80 13.89
N VAL A 440 20.19 -24.47 13.77
CA VAL A 440 21.38 -23.63 13.65
C VAL A 440 21.89 -23.18 15.02
N HIS A 441 20.99 -22.71 15.89
CA HIS A 441 21.34 -22.04 17.16
C HIS A 441 21.02 -22.87 18.41
N GLY A 442 20.37 -24.02 18.26
CA GLY A 442 19.90 -24.86 19.36
C GLY A 442 18.58 -24.39 19.96
N ASP A 443 17.88 -25.32 20.62
CA ASP A 443 16.51 -25.12 21.13
C ASP A 443 16.41 -23.94 22.10
N ALA A 444 17.38 -23.79 23.02
CA ALA A 444 17.35 -22.74 24.03
C ALA A 444 17.37 -21.34 23.41
N ILE A 445 18.23 -21.11 22.40
CA ILE A 445 18.30 -19.82 21.70
C ILE A 445 17.05 -19.62 20.86
N ALA A 446 16.59 -20.64 20.14
CA ALA A 446 15.39 -20.55 19.32
C ALA A 446 14.15 -20.19 20.15
N ILE A 447 13.92 -20.87 21.27
CA ILE A 447 12.78 -20.57 22.18
C ILE A 447 12.88 -19.14 22.69
N ASN A 448 14.06 -18.69 23.15
CA ASN A 448 14.23 -17.35 23.68
C ASN A 448 14.04 -16.28 22.58
N ALA A 449 14.64 -16.46 21.41
CA ALA A 449 14.50 -15.55 20.28
C ALA A 449 13.05 -15.46 19.80
N GLY A 450 12.39 -16.60 19.59
CA GLY A 450 11.00 -16.66 19.13
C GLY A 450 10.02 -16.02 20.11
N THR A 451 10.18 -16.28 21.43
CA THR A 451 9.34 -15.65 22.46
C THR A 451 9.62 -14.17 22.64
N SER A 452 10.86 -13.72 22.43
CA SER A 452 11.21 -12.29 22.52
C SER A 452 10.42 -11.43 21.52
N CYS A 453 10.13 -11.97 20.33
CA CYS A 453 9.33 -11.30 19.31
C CYS A 453 7.92 -10.92 19.81
N TYR A 454 7.36 -11.67 20.76
CA TYR A 454 6.03 -11.37 21.30
C TYR A 454 5.99 -10.07 22.09
N PHE A 455 7.11 -9.59 22.63
CA PHE A 455 7.16 -8.36 23.41
C PHE A 455 7.34 -7.11 22.53
N MET A 456 7.72 -7.29 21.25
CA MET A 456 8.03 -6.20 20.33
C MET A 456 6.80 -5.33 20.02
N GLY A 457 5.60 -5.90 20.05
CA GLY A 457 4.36 -5.14 19.80
C GLY A 457 4.15 -3.98 20.78
N GLN A 458 4.51 -4.13 22.06
CA GLN A 458 4.40 -3.04 23.04
C GLN A 458 5.36 -1.89 22.70
N HIS A 459 6.61 -2.21 22.38
CA HIS A 459 7.63 -1.22 22.01
C HIS A 459 7.17 -0.41 20.79
N MET A 460 6.55 -1.07 19.81
CA MET A 460 6.07 -0.42 18.59
C MET A 460 4.81 0.45 18.77
N LEU A 461 4.13 0.36 19.92
CA LEU A 461 3.06 1.30 20.28
C LEU A 461 3.60 2.61 20.87
N GLN A 462 4.87 2.63 21.30
CA GLN A 462 5.53 3.83 21.84
C GLN A 462 5.81 4.84 20.71
N GLY A 463 5.72 6.13 21.02
CA GLY A 463 5.99 7.21 20.04
C GLY A 463 4.87 7.46 19.02
N THR A 464 3.81 6.64 18.99
CA THR A 464 2.64 6.90 18.12
C THR A 464 1.74 7.99 18.69
N GLN A 465 1.24 8.89 17.83
CA GLN A 465 0.27 9.94 18.16
C GLN A 465 -1.16 9.36 18.30
N VAL A 466 -1.29 8.39 19.21
CA VAL A 466 -2.54 7.67 19.49
C VAL A 466 -2.98 8.00 20.92
N SER A 467 -4.29 8.13 21.14
CA SER A 467 -4.87 8.40 22.45
C SER A 467 -4.52 7.30 23.47
N ASP A 468 -4.43 7.63 24.75
CA ASP A 468 -4.16 6.62 25.80
C ASP A 468 -5.24 5.53 25.85
N ALA A 469 -6.50 5.90 25.56
CA ALA A 469 -7.61 4.96 25.47
C ALA A 469 -7.41 3.96 24.32
N ASP A 470 -7.03 4.43 23.14
CA ASP A 470 -6.77 3.56 22.00
C ASP A 470 -5.49 2.74 22.17
N LYS A 471 -4.43 3.29 22.78
CA LYS A 471 -3.24 2.52 23.17
C LYS A 471 -3.60 1.32 24.06
N LEU A 472 -4.50 1.50 25.03
CA LEU A 472 -4.98 0.41 25.88
C LEU A 472 -5.79 -0.62 25.08
N ARG A 473 -6.63 -0.19 24.14
CA ARG A 473 -7.39 -1.10 23.25
C ARG A 473 -6.45 -1.93 22.38
N LEU A 474 -5.46 -1.29 21.76
CA LEU A 474 -4.43 -1.93 20.94
C LEU A 474 -3.64 -2.96 21.74
N TYR A 475 -3.22 -2.60 22.95
CA TYR A 475 -2.53 -3.51 23.88
C TYR A 475 -3.39 -4.75 24.19
N ASN A 476 -4.67 -4.55 24.52
CA ASN A 476 -5.57 -5.67 24.81
C ASN A 476 -5.76 -6.61 23.62
N LEU A 477 -5.98 -6.06 22.41
CA LEU A 477 -6.12 -6.84 21.17
C LEU A 477 -4.85 -7.64 20.86
N TYR A 478 -3.68 -7.03 21.03
CA TYR A 478 -2.39 -7.67 20.79
C TYR A 478 -2.19 -8.87 21.71
N PHE A 479 -2.41 -8.72 23.01
CA PHE A 479 -2.28 -9.84 23.96
C PHE A 479 -3.39 -10.88 23.81
N GLU A 480 -4.58 -10.48 23.39
CA GLU A 480 -5.65 -11.42 23.03
C GLU A 480 -5.25 -12.29 21.83
N ALA A 481 -4.68 -11.70 20.78
CA ALA A 481 -4.14 -12.43 19.64
C ALA A 481 -3.08 -13.45 20.05
N LEU A 482 -2.14 -13.05 20.91
CA LEU A 482 -1.10 -13.95 21.43
C LEU A 482 -1.69 -15.11 22.24
N ARG A 483 -2.64 -14.84 23.14
CA ARG A 483 -3.31 -15.89 23.93
C ARG A 483 -4.09 -16.86 23.03
N ALA A 484 -4.84 -16.34 22.07
CA ALA A 484 -5.58 -17.15 21.10
C ALA A 484 -4.62 -18.03 20.29
N GLY A 485 -3.55 -17.45 19.73
CA GLY A 485 -2.54 -18.18 18.96
C GLY A 485 -1.93 -19.35 19.74
N HIS A 486 -1.53 -19.11 21.00
CA HIS A 486 -0.99 -20.16 21.87
C HIS A 486 -2.02 -21.23 22.23
N ALA A 487 -3.28 -20.85 22.49
CA ALA A 487 -4.35 -21.81 22.75
C ALA A 487 -4.63 -22.69 21.53
N GLY A 488 -4.63 -22.10 20.33
CA GLY A 488 -4.74 -22.83 19.06
C GLY A 488 -3.59 -23.82 18.88
N GLN A 489 -2.35 -23.37 19.09
CA GLN A 489 -1.17 -24.23 19.01
C GLN A 489 -1.21 -25.39 20.02
N ALA A 490 -1.62 -25.12 21.27
CA ALA A 490 -1.73 -26.15 22.29
C ALA A 490 -2.75 -27.24 21.90
N ALA A 491 -3.85 -26.85 21.26
CA ALA A 491 -4.85 -27.79 20.75
C ALA A 491 -4.36 -28.59 19.52
N ASP A 492 -3.50 -27.99 18.69
CA ASP A 492 -2.92 -28.62 17.49
C ASP A 492 -1.95 -29.77 17.83
N ILE A 493 -1.12 -29.60 18.89
CA ILE A 493 -0.02 -30.53 19.23
C ILE A 493 -0.50 -31.96 19.53
N ARG A 494 -1.64 -32.17 20.21
CA ARG A 494 -2.16 -33.52 20.56
C ARG A 494 -3.68 -33.66 20.60
N GLY A 495 -4.44 -32.68 20.10
CA GLY A 495 -5.88 -32.61 20.37
C GLY A 495 -6.78 -33.41 19.44
N LEU A 496 -6.41 -33.67 18.19
CA LEU A 496 -7.38 -34.12 17.17
C LEU A 496 -7.43 -35.64 16.95
N ASP A 497 -6.31 -36.34 17.09
CA ASP A 497 -6.19 -37.78 16.83
C ASP A 497 -7.15 -38.62 17.69
N GLU A 498 -7.38 -38.20 18.94
CA GLU A 498 -8.24 -38.90 19.89
C GLU A 498 -9.72 -38.92 19.46
N TYR A 499 -10.13 -37.99 18.59
CA TYR A 499 -11.51 -37.86 18.11
C TYR A 499 -11.76 -38.60 16.80
N MET A 500 -10.71 -38.94 16.05
CA MET A 500 -10.82 -39.63 14.76
C MET A 500 -11.49 -41.02 14.84
N PRO A 501 -11.19 -41.90 15.82
CA PRO A 501 -11.80 -43.24 15.87
C PRO A 501 -13.34 -43.21 15.89
N LYS A 502 -13.93 -42.26 16.62
CA LYS A 502 -15.38 -42.08 16.67
C LYS A 502 -15.95 -41.65 15.31
N ALA A 503 -15.27 -40.74 14.61
CA ALA A 503 -15.69 -40.27 13.29
C ALA A 503 -15.57 -41.38 12.24
N VAL A 504 -14.49 -42.15 12.27
CA VAL A 504 -14.25 -43.31 11.38
C VAL A 504 -15.35 -44.36 11.54
N GLU A 505 -15.66 -44.74 12.78
CA GLU A 505 -16.65 -45.77 13.06
C GLU A 505 -18.07 -45.32 12.70
N SER A 506 -18.48 -44.15 13.20
CA SER A 506 -19.86 -43.66 13.04
C SER A 506 -20.16 -43.03 11.68
N GLY A 507 -19.14 -42.57 10.94
CA GLY A 507 -19.32 -41.74 9.74
C GLY A 507 -19.80 -40.32 10.04
N GLN A 508 -19.73 -39.86 11.29
CA GLN A 508 -20.13 -38.51 11.70
C GLN A 508 -18.89 -37.65 11.99
N SER A 509 -18.73 -36.53 11.28
CA SER A 509 -17.54 -35.68 11.35
C SER A 509 -17.74 -34.31 12.02
N ASP A 510 -18.97 -33.90 12.32
CA ASP A 510 -19.28 -32.53 12.77
C ASP A 510 -18.53 -32.11 14.04
N GLU A 511 -18.38 -33.01 15.01
CA GLU A 511 -17.68 -32.71 16.27
C GLU A 511 -16.19 -32.42 16.03
N ILE A 512 -15.52 -33.28 15.26
CA ILE A 512 -14.09 -33.13 14.97
C ILE A 512 -13.84 -31.98 13.98
N GLU A 513 -14.74 -31.76 13.02
CA GLU A 513 -14.70 -30.60 12.13
C GLU A 513 -14.79 -29.29 12.94
N GLY A 514 -15.74 -29.20 13.88
CA GLY A 514 -15.89 -28.03 14.75
C GLY A 514 -14.64 -27.73 15.58
N ARG A 515 -13.94 -28.78 16.05
CA ARG A 515 -12.69 -28.67 16.81
C ARG A 515 -11.52 -28.26 15.93
N LEU A 516 -11.35 -28.87 14.77
CA LEU A 516 -10.31 -28.49 13.81
C LEU A 516 -10.47 -27.03 13.36
N LEU A 517 -11.70 -26.62 13.03
CA LEU A 517 -11.99 -25.22 12.69
C LEU A 517 -11.74 -24.28 13.89
N ALA A 518 -11.87 -24.75 15.14
CA ALA A 518 -11.50 -23.97 16.31
C ALA A 518 -9.98 -23.79 16.44
N VAL A 519 -9.19 -24.83 16.12
CA VAL A 519 -7.72 -24.73 16.02
C VAL A 519 -7.34 -23.69 14.98
N HIS A 520 -7.87 -23.79 13.75
CA HIS A 520 -7.60 -22.84 12.67
C HIS A 520 -8.02 -21.40 13.05
N ARG A 521 -9.17 -21.26 13.72
CA ARG A 521 -9.66 -19.97 14.22
C ARG A 521 -8.68 -19.35 15.23
N LEU A 522 -8.27 -20.12 16.24
CA LEU A 522 -7.41 -19.62 17.32
C LEU A 522 -5.97 -19.37 16.86
N LYS A 523 -5.39 -20.31 16.09
CA LYS A 523 -4.00 -20.26 15.63
C LYS A 523 -3.76 -19.18 14.57
N THR A 524 -4.75 -18.93 13.70
CA THR A 524 -4.54 -18.08 12.50
C THR A 524 -5.58 -16.97 12.34
N ALA A 525 -6.88 -17.27 12.45
CA ALA A 525 -7.93 -16.29 12.18
C ALA A 525 -7.94 -15.15 13.21
N ALA A 526 -7.89 -15.48 14.50
CA ALA A 526 -7.92 -14.51 15.59
C ALA A 526 -6.72 -13.54 15.53
N PRO A 527 -5.47 -13.98 15.34
CA PRO A 527 -4.36 -13.06 15.11
C PRO A 527 -4.56 -12.15 13.90
N ALA A 528 -5.05 -12.67 12.77
CA ALA A 528 -5.31 -11.86 11.58
C ALA A 528 -6.40 -10.79 11.83
N GLY A 529 -7.51 -11.19 12.46
CA GLY A 529 -8.60 -10.28 12.83
C GLY A 529 -8.18 -9.21 13.84
N SER A 530 -7.39 -9.57 14.85
CA SER A 530 -6.88 -8.60 15.82
C SER A 530 -5.98 -7.55 15.16
N LEU A 531 -5.08 -7.95 14.26
CA LEU A 531 -4.23 -7.02 13.53
C LEU A 531 -5.03 -6.08 12.62
N ALA A 532 -6.08 -6.59 11.97
CA ALA A 532 -7.00 -5.76 11.18
C ALA A 532 -7.75 -4.74 12.04
N ARG A 533 -8.25 -5.16 13.22
CA ARG A 533 -8.87 -4.25 14.20
C ARG A 533 -7.90 -3.18 14.68
N MET A 534 -6.66 -3.56 14.97
CA MET A 534 -5.61 -2.62 15.38
C MET A 534 -5.36 -1.56 14.30
N GLY A 535 -5.26 -1.98 13.03
CA GLY A 535 -5.16 -1.08 11.88
C GLY A 535 -6.32 -0.09 11.79
N ALA A 536 -7.55 -0.60 11.90
CA ALA A 536 -8.74 0.25 11.85
C ALA A 536 -8.82 1.24 13.03
N ILE A 537 -8.37 0.85 14.23
CA ILE A 537 -8.34 1.74 15.41
C ILE A 537 -7.36 2.89 15.18
N VAL A 538 -6.14 2.64 14.69
CA VAL A 538 -5.19 3.72 14.43
C VAL A 538 -5.60 4.62 13.27
N GLY A 539 -6.40 4.09 12.34
CA GLY A 539 -7.04 4.89 11.29
C GLY A 539 -8.28 5.67 11.75
N ALA A 540 -8.61 5.66 13.05
CA ALA A 540 -9.80 6.29 13.63
C ALA A 540 -11.13 5.78 13.06
N GLY A 541 -11.18 4.51 12.63
CA GLY A 541 -12.38 3.88 12.14
C GLY A 541 -13.47 3.76 13.20
N THR A 542 -14.73 3.80 12.75
CA THR A 542 -15.90 3.57 13.63
C THR A 542 -15.91 2.13 14.17
N GLU A 543 -16.59 1.88 15.29
CA GLU A 543 -16.70 0.51 15.85
C GLU A 543 -17.26 -0.51 14.84
N ALA A 544 -18.18 -0.07 13.97
CA ALA A 544 -18.72 -0.90 12.91
C ALA A 544 -17.63 -1.27 11.88
N GLN A 545 -16.79 -0.32 11.48
CA GLN A 545 -15.66 -0.56 10.58
C GLN A 545 -14.60 -1.44 11.23
N VAL A 546 -14.22 -1.16 12.47
CA VAL A 546 -13.25 -1.95 13.25
C VAL A 546 -13.68 -3.42 13.31
N GLU A 547 -14.93 -3.68 13.71
CA GLU A 547 -15.42 -5.05 13.82
C GLU A 547 -15.70 -5.71 12.46
N GLY A 548 -16.17 -4.94 11.47
CA GLY A 548 -16.35 -5.42 10.09
C GLY A 548 -15.04 -5.90 9.47
N LEU A 549 -13.97 -5.10 9.60
CA LEU A 549 -12.62 -5.45 9.13
C LEU A 549 -12.04 -6.63 9.92
N GLY A 550 -12.20 -6.63 11.24
CA GLY A 550 -11.78 -7.74 12.10
C GLY A 550 -12.39 -9.08 11.68
N ARG A 551 -13.71 -9.12 11.50
CA ARG A 551 -14.43 -10.33 11.05
C ARG A 551 -14.06 -10.75 9.63
N TYR A 552 -13.83 -9.79 8.73
CA TYR A 552 -13.35 -10.09 7.40
C TYR A 552 -12.00 -10.80 7.44
N PHE A 553 -11.04 -10.28 8.20
CA PHE A 553 -9.72 -10.88 8.32
C PHE A 553 -9.69 -12.18 9.15
N GLU A 554 -10.64 -12.39 10.06
CA GLU A 554 -10.87 -13.71 10.66
C GLU A 554 -11.29 -14.73 9.59
N SER A 555 -12.27 -14.40 8.74
CA SER A 555 -12.66 -15.26 7.63
C SER A 555 -11.51 -15.50 6.65
N VAL A 556 -10.70 -14.48 6.36
CA VAL A 556 -9.49 -14.62 5.53
C VAL A 556 -8.50 -15.58 6.18
N GLY A 557 -8.23 -15.43 7.48
CA GLY A 557 -7.30 -16.32 8.19
C GLY A 557 -7.79 -17.76 8.29
N LEU A 558 -9.11 -17.98 8.42
CA LEU A 558 -9.71 -19.31 8.41
C LEU A 558 -9.66 -19.93 7.01
N ALA A 559 -10.07 -19.19 5.99
CA ALA A 559 -10.00 -19.62 4.59
C ALA A 559 -8.56 -19.94 4.18
N PHE A 560 -7.59 -19.16 4.65
CA PHE A 560 -6.17 -19.41 4.42
C PHE A 560 -5.75 -20.82 4.87
N GLN A 561 -6.13 -21.25 6.09
CA GLN A 561 -5.77 -22.58 6.59
C GLN A 561 -6.50 -23.68 5.82
N ILE A 562 -7.76 -23.47 5.46
CA ILE A 562 -8.52 -24.43 4.65
C ILE A 562 -7.88 -24.61 3.28
N VAL A 563 -7.45 -23.50 2.64
CA VAL A 563 -6.78 -23.54 1.34
C VAL A 563 -5.39 -24.18 1.46
N ASP A 564 -4.66 -23.96 2.55
CA ASP A 564 -3.36 -24.61 2.79
C ASP A 564 -3.53 -26.14 2.89
N ASP A 565 -4.53 -26.62 3.63
CA ASP A 565 -4.90 -28.05 3.70
C ASP A 565 -5.24 -28.62 2.31
N VAL A 566 -5.90 -27.84 1.44
CA VAL A 566 -6.25 -28.24 0.06
C VAL A 566 -5.03 -28.28 -0.86
N LEU A 567 -4.19 -27.24 -0.81
CA LEU A 567 -2.99 -27.14 -1.64
C LEU A 567 -1.94 -28.18 -1.26
N ASN A 568 -1.88 -28.57 0.02
CA ASN A 568 -1.05 -29.70 0.45
C ASN A 568 -1.35 -30.98 -0.37
N LEU A 569 -2.61 -31.19 -0.75
CA LEU A 569 -3.07 -32.40 -1.45
C LEU A 569 -3.11 -32.29 -2.97
N ARG A 570 -3.33 -31.10 -3.53
CA ARG A 570 -3.34 -30.86 -5.00
C ARG A 570 -1.96 -30.53 -5.56
N GLY A 571 -1.00 -30.28 -4.68
CA GLY A 571 0.33 -29.86 -5.04
C GLY A 571 0.43 -28.36 -5.29
N PHE A 572 1.66 -27.89 -5.30
CA PHE A 572 2.03 -26.53 -5.63
C PHE A 572 2.54 -26.49 -7.08
N GLU A 573 2.34 -25.39 -7.79
CA GLU A 573 3.00 -25.21 -9.08
C GLU A 573 4.53 -25.25 -8.87
N ARG A 574 5.28 -25.69 -9.88
CA ARG A 574 6.76 -25.73 -9.85
C ARG A 574 7.41 -26.72 -8.86
N GLY A 575 6.66 -27.56 -8.14
CA GLY A 575 7.20 -28.72 -7.41
C GLY A 575 8.10 -28.38 -6.22
N LEU A 576 7.91 -27.21 -5.59
CA LEU A 576 8.73 -26.74 -4.45
C LEU A 576 8.46 -27.50 -3.13
N LYS A 577 7.37 -28.27 -3.05
CA LYS A 577 7.01 -29.13 -1.91
C LYS A 577 6.48 -30.47 -2.42
N GLN A 578 6.69 -31.52 -1.62
CA GLN A 578 6.12 -32.84 -1.87
C GLN A 578 4.61 -32.80 -1.58
N CYS A 579 3.82 -33.34 -2.51
CA CYS A 579 2.37 -33.42 -2.38
C CYS A 579 1.99 -34.42 -1.26
N GLY A 580 1.10 -34.03 -0.35
CA GLY A 580 0.65 -34.84 0.77
C GLY A 580 1.60 -34.91 1.96
N GLU A 581 2.40 -33.86 2.18
CA GLU A 581 3.32 -33.77 3.33
C GLU A 581 2.57 -33.89 4.69
N ASP A 582 1.33 -33.40 4.77
CA ASP A 582 0.53 -33.53 6.00
C ASP A 582 0.09 -34.97 6.25
N ILE A 583 -0.18 -35.74 5.18
CA ILE A 583 -0.44 -37.19 5.27
C ILE A 583 0.81 -37.91 5.78
N ALA A 584 1.99 -37.58 5.24
CA ALA A 584 3.26 -38.19 5.65
C ALA A 584 3.59 -37.93 7.14
N HIS A 585 3.17 -36.79 7.68
CA HIS A 585 3.33 -36.47 9.10
C HIS A 585 2.21 -37.01 10.01
N GLY A 586 1.15 -37.57 9.43
CA GLY A 586 -0.01 -38.09 10.15
C GLY A 586 -0.93 -37.01 10.71
N LYS A 587 -0.95 -35.81 10.11
CA LYS A 587 -1.78 -34.68 10.56
C LYS A 587 -3.25 -34.89 10.20
N VAL A 588 -4.15 -34.48 11.09
CA VAL A 588 -5.60 -34.45 10.84
C VAL A 588 -5.97 -33.13 10.17
N THR A 589 -6.27 -33.18 8.87
CA THR A 589 -6.63 -32.03 8.04
C THR A 589 -8.13 -31.98 7.72
N LEU A 590 -8.63 -30.83 7.27
CA LEU A 590 -10.06 -30.67 7.00
C LEU A 590 -10.58 -31.59 5.88
N PRO A 591 -9.85 -31.82 4.76
CA PRO A 591 -10.27 -32.79 3.76
C PRO A 591 -10.43 -34.20 4.33
N THR A 592 -9.50 -34.63 5.19
CA THR A 592 -9.56 -35.95 5.86
C THR A 592 -10.81 -36.06 6.74
N VAL A 593 -11.08 -35.02 7.53
CA VAL A 593 -12.27 -34.97 8.41
C VAL A 593 -13.56 -35.02 7.60
N LYS A 594 -13.69 -34.21 6.54
CA LYS A 594 -14.88 -34.19 5.68
C LYS A 594 -15.10 -35.50 4.94
N ALA A 595 -14.04 -36.23 4.61
CA ALA A 595 -14.15 -37.53 3.97
C ALA A 595 -14.83 -38.58 4.87
N MET A 596 -14.76 -38.43 6.20
CA MET A 596 -15.40 -39.37 7.14
C MET A 596 -16.93 -39.42 7.02
N SER A 597 -17.58 -38.35 6.58
CA SER A 597 -19.04 -38.36 6.33
C SER A 597 -19.42 -38.71 4.89
N ARG A 598 -18.43 -38.97 4.02
CA ARG A 598 -18.62 -39.15 2.56
C ARG A 598 -18.19 -40.53 2.06
N LEU A 599 -17.36 -41.23 2.81
CA LEU A 599 -16.81 -42.53 2.41
C LEU A 599 -17.51 -43.70 3.12
N PRO A 600 -17.54 -44.89 2.48
CA PRO A 600 -17.90 -46.16 3.13
C PRO A 600 -16.98 -46.47 4.32
N HIS A 601 -17.46 -47.27 5.28
CA HIS A 601 -16.72 -47.59 6.52
C HIS A 601 -15.31 -48.14 6.26
N ASP A 602 -15.17 -49.14 5.38
CA ASP A 602 -13.87 -49.75 5.05
C ASP A 602 -12.85 -48.72 4.52
N ASP A 603 -13.31 -47.78 3.68
CA ASP A 603 -12.46 -46.71 3.14
C ASP A 603 -12.06 -45.70 4.23
N ARG A 604 -12.95 -45.40 5.18
CA ARG A 604 -12.62 -44.52 6.32
C ARG A 604 -11.57 -45.15 7.22
N VAL A 605 -11.73 -46.44 7.53
CA VAL A 605 -10.76 -47.20 8.32
C VAL A 605 -9.41 -47.19 7.62
N TRP A 606 -9.39 -47.54 6.33
CA TRP A 606 -8.15 -47.58 5.55
C TRP A 606 -7.45 -46.22 5.49
N ILE A 607 -8.16 -45.12 5.21
CA ILE A 607 -7.58 -43.77 5.18
C ILE A 607 -6.97 -43.41 6.54
N TRP A 608 -7.72 -43.61 7.62
CA TRP A 608 -7.26 -43.23 8.95
C TRP A 608 -6.03 -44.05 9.39
N GLU A 609 -6.06 -45.36 9.18
CA GLU A 609 -4.92 -46.22 9.52
C GLU A 609 -3.69 -45.88 8.69
N THR A 610 -3.88 -45.56 7.41
CA THR A 610 -2.81 -45.13 6.51
C THR A 610 -2.18 -43.83 6.99
N ILE A 611 -2.97 -42.77 7.23
CA ILE A 611 -2.46 -41.48 7.73
C ILE A 611 -1.73 -41.66 9.06
N ARG A 612 -2.32 -42.39 10.01
CA ARG A 612 -1.72 -42.64 11.34
C ARG A 612 -0.40 -43.39 11.26
N SER A 613 -0.17 -44.18 10.22
CA SER A 613 1.10 -44.90 10.00
C SER A 613 2.27 -44.00 9.59
N LYS A 614 2.01 -42.72 9.26
CA LYS A 614 3.01 -41.75 8.77
C LYS A 614 3.73 -42.26 7.52
N PRO A 615 2.99 -42.54 6.44
CA PRO A 615 3.51 -43.23 5.27
C PRO A 615 4.60 -42.38 4.61
N GLN A 616 5.66 -43.03 4.15
CA GLN A 616 6.75 -42.38 3.42
C GLN A 616 6.69 -42.67 1.90
N ASP A 617 5.88 -43.64 1.49
CA ASP A 617 5.71 -44.02 0.09
C ASP A 617 4.70 -43.10 -0.60
N GLN A 618 5.16 -42.38 -1.63
CA GLN A 618 4.33 -41.46 -2.41
C GLN A 618 3.14 -42.17 -3.06
N ALA A 619 3.27 -43.42 -3.50
CA ALA A 619 2.15 -44.14 -4.11
C ALA A 619 1.01 -44.39 -3.12
N VAL A 620 1.34 -44.60 -1.84
CA VAL A 620 0.36 -44.75 -0.75
C VAL A 620 -0.30 -43.39 -0.46
N ILE A 621 0.48 -42.32 -0.41
CA ILE A 621 -0.01 -40.95 -0.22
C ILE A 621 -0.97 -40.56 -1.35
N ASP A 622 -0.59 -40.81 -2.60
CA ASP A 622 -1.40 -40.52 -3.79
C ASP A 622 -2.72 -41.31 -3.79
N ALA A 623 -2.71 -42.55 -3.28
CA ALA A 623 -3.94 -43.34 -3.13
C ALA A 623 -4.90 -42.75 -2.09
N VAL A 624 -4.38 -42.18 -0.99
CA VAL A 624 -5.20 -41.43 -0.02
C VAL A 624 -5.78 -40.19 -0.69
N ILE A 625 -4.95 -39.39 -1.36
CA ILE A 625 -5.37 -38.18 -2.08
C ILE A 625 -6.48 -38.51 -3.09
N ALA A 626 -6.31 -39.57 -3.88
CA ALA A 626 -7.31 -40.00 -4.87
C ALA A 626 -8.67 -40.35 -4.25
N LYS A 627 -8.70 -40.95 -3.05
CA LYS A 627 -9.97 -41.20 -2.34
C LYS A 627 -10.59 -39.92 -1.79
N LEU A 628 -9.79 -38.99 -1.27
CA LEU A 628 -10.26 -37.68 -0.78
C LEU A 628 -10.84 -36.83 -1.92
N GLU A 629 -10.19 -36.84 -3.09
CA GLU A 629 -10.66 -36.19 -4.31
C GLU A 629 -11.93 -36.88 -4.83
N GLY A 630 -11.92 -38.22 -4.93
CA GLY A 630 -13.04 -39.01 -5.47
C GLY A 630 -14.34 -38.91 -4.67
N CYS A 631 -14.27 -38.62 -3.36
CA CYS A 631 -15.46 -38.36 -2.54
C CYS A 631 -15.84 -36.86 -2.46
N GLY A 632 -15.12 -35.99 -3.18
CA GLY A 632 -15.35 -34.56 -3.24
C GLY A 632 -15.06 -33.80 -1.95
N ALA A 633 -14.30 -34.39 -1.01
CA ALA A 633 -13.97 -33.73 0.25
C ALA A 633 -13.07 -32.50 0.05
N ILE A 634 -12.16 -32.58 -0.93
CA ILE A 634 -11.24 -31.48 -1.29
C ILE A 634 -12.03 -30.30 -1.89
N ASP A 635 -12.92 -30.55 -2.86
CA ASP A 635 -13.78 -29.50 -3.44
C ASP A 635 -14.69 -28.84 -2.40
N ALA A 636 -15.22 -29.62 -1.46
CA ALA A 636 -16.05 -29.09 -0.38
C ALA A 636 -15.27 -28.15 0.54
N CYS A 637 -13.97 -28.40 0.76
CA CYS A 637 -13.11 -27.49 1.51
C CYS A 637 -12.87 -26.19 0.72
N ALA A 638 -12.57 -26.30 -0.58
CA ALA A 638 -12.37 -25.13 -1.44
C ALA A 638 -13.63 -24.25 -1.50
N GLN A 639 -14.81 -24.84 -1.67
CA GLN A 639 -16.08 -24.14 -1.64
C GLN A 639 -16.33 -23.45 -0.29
N GLN A 640 -16.07 -24.14 0.83
CA GLN A 640 -16.21 -23.55 2.16
C GLN A 640 -15.30 -22.34 2.36
N ALA A 641 -14.06 -22.38 1.87
CA ALA A 641 -13.15 -21.23 1.92
C ALA A 641 -13.69 -20.05 1.11
N GLU A 642 -14.22 -20.29 -0.09
CA GLU A 642 -14.83 -19.25 -0.92
C GLU A 642 -16.05 -18.61 -0.24
N GLU A 643 -16.97 -19.42 0.29
CA GLU A 643 -18.16 -18.94 1.01
C GLU A 643 -17.81 -18.07 2.23
N LEU A 644 -16.74 -18.41 2.96
CA LEU A 644 -16.25 -17.61 4.08
C LEU A 644 -15.78 -16.21 3.64
N ILE A 645 -15.04 -16.12 2.54
CA ILE A 645 -14.55 -14.84 2.00
C ILE A 645 -15.69 -14.00 1.46
N GLU A 646 -16.57 -14.58 0.64
CA GLU A 646 -17.66 -13.86 -0.02
C GLU A 646 -18.69 -13.35 0.99
N SER A 647 -19.09 -14.19 1.95
CA SER A 647 -20.05 -13.79 2.98
C SER A 647 -19.51 -12.72 3.92
N ALA A 648 -18.21 -12.76 4.24
CA ALA A 648 -17.58 -11.73 5.06
C ALA A 648 -17.39 -10.42 4.29
N TRP A 649 -17.02 -10.49 3.00
CA TRP A 649 -16.91 -9.32 2.14
C TRP A 649 -18.25 -8.58 1.99
N ALA A 650 -19.34 -9.31 1.76
CA ALA A 650 -20.67 -8.73 1.63
C ALA A 650 -21.10 -7.90 2.86
N ARG A 651 -20.59 -8.26 4.05
CA ARG A 651 -20.84 -7.52 5.30
C ARG A 651 -19.91 -6.31 5.47
N LEU A 652 -18.67 -6.41 5.00
CA LEU A 652 -17.68 -5.33 5.09
C LEU A 652 -17.90 -4.24 4.03
N GLN A 653 -18.26 -4.63 2.79
CA GLN A 653 -18.39 -3.75 1.65
C GLN A 653 -19.19 -2.45 1.91
N PRO A 654 -20.35 -2.45 2.61
CA PRO A 654 -21.09 -1.22 2.88
C PRO A 654 -20.50 -0.36 4.00
N LEU A 655 -19.53 -0.86 4.76
CA LEU A 655 -18.92 -0.15 5.90
C LEU A 655 -17.69 0.68 5.50
N VAL A 656 -17.15 0.47 4.30
CA VAL A 656 -15.94 1.12 3.81
C VAL A 656 -16.17 1.77 2.46
N GLU A 657 -15.62 2.96 2.26
CA GLU A 657 -15.76 3.73 1.03
C GLU A 657 -15.08 3.06 -0.16
N ASP A 658 -15.65 3.23 -1.34
CA ASP A 658 -15.04 2.75 -2.59
C ASP A 658 -13.71 3.49 -2.79
N SER A 659 -12.60 2.75 -2.65
CA SER A 659 -11.24 3.28 -2.65
C SER A 659 -10.27 2.30 -3.30
N ILE A 660 -9.09 2.78 -3.70
CA ILE A 660 -8.01 1.91 -4.20
C ILE A 660 -7.66 0.83 -3.16
N VAL A 661 -7.65 1.20 -1.88
CA VAL A 661 -7.37 0.26 -0.78
C VAL A 661 -8.46 -0.80 -0.65
N LYS A 662 -9.74 -0.43 -0.77
CA LYS A 662 -10.86 -1.40 -0.79
C LYS A 662 -10.74 -2.39 -1.94
N ILE A 663 -10.36 -1.93 -3.14
CA ILE A 663 -10.12 -2.80 -4.30
C ILE A 663 -9.00 -3.79 -3.99
N MET A 664 -7.90 -3.33 -3.38
CA MET A 664 -6.80 -4.21 -2.99
C MET A 664 -7.22 -5.23 -1.92
N LEU A 665 -8.00 -4.83 -0.91
CA LEU A 665 -8.55 -5.73 0.11
C LEU A 665 -9.46 -6.80 -0.51
N ARG A 666 -10.37 -6.40 -1.41
CA ARG A 666 -11.24 -7.33 -2.14
C ARG A 666 -10.44 -8.35 -2.93
N SER A 667 -9.47 -7.86 -3.69
CA SER A 667 -8.61 -8.69 -4.54
C SER A 667 -7.73 -9.62 -3.71
N PHE A 668 -7.30 -9.18 -2.52
CA PHE A 668 -6.55 -9.99 -1.58
C PHE A 668 -7.36 -11.19 -1.06
N GLY A 669 -8.67 -11.03 -0.81
CA GLY A 669 -9.54 -12.15 -0.46
C GLY A 669 -9.50 -13.28 -1.50
N TRP A 670 -9.61 -12.95 -2.78
CA TRP A 670 -9.47 -13.94 -3.86
C TRP A 670 -8.05 -14.45 -4.05
N TYR A 671 -7.05 -13.59 -3.84
CA TYR A 671 -5.64 -13.99 -3.85
C TYR A 671 -5.34 -15.09 -2.84
N VAL A 672 -6.01 -15.10 -1.69
CA VAL A 672 -5.86 -16.17 -0.69
C VAL A 672 -6.48 -17.49 -1.16
N LEU A 673 -7.57 -17.46 -1.93
CA LEU A 673 -8.25 -18.66 -2.44
C LEU A 673 -7.51 -19.31 -3.62
N GLN A 674 -6.91 -18.50 -4.50
CA GLN A 674 -6.32 -18.96 -5.77
C GLN A 674 -4.79 -19.00 -5.71
N ARG A 675 -4.24 -19.47 -4.59
CA ARG A 675 -2.78 -19.49 -4.45
C ARG A 675 -2.19 -20.61 -5.29
N HIS A 676 -1.59 -20.20 -6.39
CA HIS A 676 -0.59 -20.96 -7.11
C HIS A 676 0.77 -20.58 -6.50
N TYR A 677 1.41 -21.48 -5.74
CA TYR A 677 2.82 -21.30 -5.37
C TYR A 677 3.69 -21.94 -6.42
#